data_AF-A0A5R9GGY6-F1
#
_entry.id   AF-A0A5R9GGY6-F1
#
_cell.length_a   1.000
_cell.length_b   1.000
_cell.length_c   1.000
_cell.angle_alpha   90.00
_cell.angle_beta   90.00
_cell.angle_gamma   90.00
#
_symmetry.space_group_name_H-M   'P 1'
#
loop_
_entity.id
_entity.type
_entity.pdbx_description
1 polymer ?
#
loop_
_entity_poly.entity_id
_entity_poly.type
_entity_poly.pdbx_seq_one_letter_code
_entity_poly.pdbx_strand_id
1 'polypeptide(L)'
;MTTQRGLLLWGLIVLVMSAILFLPPFVGLADNSDYARAVQPLGLLPNEHPRYFHAFREFRLTEAAAGSLRNLLFPDLENELGYVSSQLLLTKAALLLNDGFRRLLRMDVALFDIRFLGGLYIVLYGAGLALFVAKLGAKRTIARLLVFAAAIFLFCDAGYILYFHSFYGEATILVALLLTAGSVAWCIYGNPSRKLPLFLFYASSALFVSAKVANAPIGFLLALFGCAILFVRKDRFSRATVVAGSGALLLFSMLFFSSAPQWMKQVNQYQSIFFGVLKDSPTPAEDAAELGLDPKYAALRGTHGYMPDAPYDIYGDAFRRDVYDRVSYADILRFYVGHPDRLVEKLRVSADASVFLRPSYVGNYEPDAGLERLSFTKRFSLWEGLRKRAVGIAFPIVVAGFACYLAAIAYRLVKLFRQPSPSPRTKLALSAVLLLLSTTAMQWVVPVLGNGEADLQKHMFLFAACFDLMLLVGAAWIADRATARSVLIVCAAALLLPAFRWTQEPESAPATAASGIRVGDTVQLGRYEDKPLLWTVLAKEEEGYLLWSRDAIAAKPFDAVDESLPAGEEARSYGSNDWETSDLRRWLNETFLAGFTDEERKLLTAAALNTLVSAQRLDRKQFGDQPHYWSSIPRHAEQNYDRAYGRRASELVFLLDAQQLVRHVSMRGSFLTKANPQGSATPYWVRTPYAGSASMVRIVGEDGFVYHRDAAGERTGVVPAVFLRLDASAQGGFGTPERPYRVVGRASVLPLARVSH
;
A
#
# COMPACT_ATOMS: atom_id res chain seq x y z
N MET A 1 -10.27 29.25 23.57
CA MET A 1 -8.94 29.29 22.93
C MET A 1 -8.82 30.61 22.20
N THR A 2 -7.82 31.43 22.53
CA THR A 2 -7.55 32.69 21.83
C THR A 2 -7.09 32.40 20.40
N THR A 3 -7.41 33.27 19.45
CA THR A 3 -7.02 33.16 18.03
C THR A 3 -5.51 32.91 17.87
N GLN A 4 -4.69 33.50 18.74
CA GLN A 4 -3.24 33.32 18.79
C GLN A 4 -2.78 31.87 18.97
N ARG A 5 -3.39 31.10 19.88
CA ARG A 5 -2.99 29.69 20.10
C ARG A 5 -3.31 28.80 18.90
N GLY A 6 -4.41 29.09 18.19
CA GLY A 6 -4.75 28.37 16.97
C GLY A 6 -3.76 28.63 15.84
N LEU A 7 -3.33 29.89 15.69
CA LEU A 7 -2.32 30.30 14.71
C LEU A 7 -0.95 29.67 15.01
N LEU A 8 -0.53 29.57 16.27
CA LEU A 8 0.72 28.90 16.64
C LEU A 8 0.71 27.40 16.30
N LEU A 9 -0.39 26.70 16.60
CA LEU A 9 -0.55 25.29 16.24
C LEU A 9 -0.48 25.10 14.73
N TRP A 10 -1.20 25.95 13.99
CA TRP A 10 -1.19 25.93 12.53
C TRP A 10 0.22 26.18 11.96
N GLY A 11 0.91 27.22 12.43
CA GLY A 11 2.27 27.56 12.00
C GLY A 11 3.26 26.42 12.26
N LEU A 12 3.16 25.74 13.41
CA LEU A 12 4.00 24.58 13.72
C LEU A 12 3.71 23.39 12.80
N ILE A 13 2.43 23.08 12.54
CA ILE A 13 2.04 22.02 11.58
C ILE A 13 2.61 22.33 10.19
N VAL A 14 2.44 23.56 9.72
CA VAL A 14 2.98 24.02 8.42
C VAL A 14 4.49 23.88 8.39
N LEU A 15 5.20 24.31 9.43
CA LEU A 15 6.65 24.21 9.52
C LEU A 15 7.14 22.76 9.42
N VAL A 16 6.53 21.84 10.17
CA VAL A 16 6.90 20.41 10.16
C VAL A 16 6.70 19.80 8.77
N MET A 17 5.54 20.03 8.14
CA MET A 17 5.28 19.47 6.80
C MET A 17 6.17 20.09 5.72
N SER A 18 6.44 21.39 5.82
CA SER A 18 7.38 22.06 4.91
C SER A 18 8.79 21.49 5.05
N ALA A 19 9.26 21.21 6.27
CA ALA A 19 10.57 20.58 6.48
C ALA A 19 10.65 19.18 5.84
N ILE A 20 9.58 18.40 5.88
CA ILE A 20 9.55 17.06 5.28
C ILE A 20 9.60 17.13 3.74
N LEU A 21 8.78 18.01 3.15
CA LEU A 21 8.52 18.05 1.71
C LEU A 21 9.46 18.95 0.91
N PHE A 22 9.95 20.05 1.48
CA PHE A 22 10.70 21.08 0.74
C PHE A 22 12.22 21.01 0.95
N LEU A 23 12.71 20.29 1.96
CA LEU A 23 14.16 20.10 2.12
C LEU A 23 14.72 19.21 1.00
N PRO A 24 15.90 19.53 0.43
CA PRO A 24 16.50 18.72 -0.62
C PRO A 24 17.03 17.37 -0.10
N PRO A 25 17.09 16.33 -0.96
CA PRO A 25 16.51 16.27 -2.31
C PRO A 25 14.97 16.38 -2.31
N PHE A 26 14.37 16.81 -3.42
CA PHE A 26 12.92 16.91 -3.57
C PHE A 26 12.26 15.54 -3.36
N VAL A 27 11.12 15.55 -2.68
CA VAL A 27 10.32 14.35 -2.47
C VAL A 27 8.85 14.58 -2.85
N GLY A 28 8.26 13.58 -3.50
CA GLY A 28 6.85 13.55 -3.91
C GLY A 28 6.42 12.13 -4.26
N LEU A 29 5.43 11.98 -5.14
CA LEU A 29 5.05 10.67 -5.70
C LEU A 29 5.21 10.70 -7.21
N ALA A 30 5.72 9.59 -7.77
CA ALA A 30 5.77 9.39 -9.21
C ALA A 30 4.37 9.17 -9.81
N ASP A 31 4.25 9.44 -11.10
CA ASP A 31 3.03 9.18 -11.87
C ASP A 31 2.85 7.68 -12.13
N ASN A 32 1.72 7.11 -11.71
CA ASN A 32 1.34 5.73 -11.98
C ASN A 32 0.41 5.60 -13.21
N SER A 33 0.41 6.61 -14.08
CA SER A 33 -0.50 6.87 -15.21
C SER A 33 -1.84 7.50 -14.85
N ASP A 34 -2.12 7.76 -13.57
CA ASP A 34 -3.34 8.49 -13.17
C ASP A 34 -3.24 10.01 -13.37
N TYR A 35 -2.05 10.59 -13.57
CA TYR A 35 -1.95 12.06 -13.68
C TYR A 35 -2.72 12.61 -14.88
N ALA A 36 -2.75 11.88 -15.99
CA ALA A 36 -3.35 12.30 -17.27
C ALA A 36 -4.75 12.92 -17.08
N ARG A 37 -5.65 12.26 -16.33
CA ARG A 37 -7.02 12.74 -16.09
C ARG A 37 -7.09 14.04 -15.27
N ALA A 38 -6.08 14.32 -14.45
CA ALA A 38 -6.03 15.51 -13.60
C ALA A 38 -5.30 16.69 -14.26
N VAL A 39 -4.36 16.41 -15.18
CA VAL A 39 -3.49 17.42 -15.80
C VAL A 39 -3.96 17.84 -17.20
N GLN A 40 -4.56 16.93 -17.98
CA GLN A 40 -5.06 17.22 -19.34
C GLN A 40 -6.04 18.40 -19.36
N PRO A 41 -7.07 18.49 -18.49
CA PRO A 41 -8.03 19.60 -18.52
C PRO A 41 -7.42 20.96 -18.12
N LEU A 42 -6.17 20.97 -17.65
CA LEU A 42 -5.43 22.16 -17.25
C LEU A 42 -4.35 22.53 -18.27
N GLY A 43 -4.20 21.75 -19.34
CA GLY A 43 -3.14 21.92 -20.34
C GLY A 43 -1.75 21.67 -19.79
N LEU A 44 -1.61 20.85 -18.75
CA LEU A 44 -0.34 20.40 -18.20
C LEU A 44 0.08 19.09 -18.87
N LEU A 45 1.33 19.01 -19.31
CA LEU A 45 1.91 17.82 -19.92
C LEU A 45 2.51 16.90 -18.85
N PRO A 46 2.10 15.62 -18.78
CA PRO A 46 2.73 14.65 -17.89
C PRO A 46 4.16 14.34 -18.36
N ASN A 47 5.02 13.96 -17.41
CA ASN A 47 6.34 13.45 -17.74
C ASN A 47 6.23 11.95 -18.09
N GLU A 48 6.29 11.61 -19.38
CA GLU A 48 6.02 10.24 -19.84
C GLU A 48 7.17 9.26 -19.57
N HIS A 49 8.40 9.76 -19.39
CA HIS A 49 9.60 8.95 -19.18
C HIS A 49 10.53 9.53 -18.09
N PRO A 50 10.91 8.76 -17.06
CA PRO A 50 10.38 7.45 -16.67
C PRO A 50 9.21 7.56 -15.66
N ARG A 51 8.00 7.17 -16.09
CA ARG A 51 6.83 6.98 -15.21
C ARG A 51 7.13 5.97 -14.09
N TYR A 52 6.35 5.99 -13.02
CA TYR A 52 6.46 5.15 -11.81
C TYR A 52 7.74 5.32 -10.98
N PHE A 53 8.88 5.73 -11.55
CA PHE A 53 10.17 5.65 -10.86
C PHE A 53 10.63 6.94 -10.18
N HIS A 54 10.27 8.10 -10.72
CA HIS A 54 10.70 9.40 -10.18
C HIS A 54 9.54 10.37 -9.96
N ALA A 55 9.65 11.16 -8.89
CA ALA A 55 8.76 12.28 -8.62
C ALA A 55 9.31 13.53 -9.32
N PHE A 56 8.51 14.13 -10.20
CA PHE A 56 8.93 15.32 -10.95
C PHE A 56 8.49 16.61 -10.25
N ARG A 57 9.39 17.60 -10.25
CA ARG A 57 9.13 18.93 -9.69
C ARG A 57 8.45 19.85 -10.68
N GLU A 58 8.86 19.80 -11.94
CA GLU A 58 8.44 20.73 -12.99
C GLU A 58 7.67 20.01 -14.11
N PHE A 59 6.62 20.69 -14.59
CA PHE A 59 5.71 20.22 -15.63
C PHE A 59 5.51 21.33 -16.65
N ARG A 60 5.48 20.98 -17.93
CA ARG A 60 5.32 21.96 -19.02
C ARG A 60 3.84 22.19 -19.30
N LEU A 61 3.48 23.45 -19.55
CA LEU A 61 2.16 23.83 -20.07
C LEU A 61 2.16 23.72 -21.60
N THR A 62 1.03 23.28 -22.14
CA THR A 62 0.71 23.37 -23.56
C THR A 62 0.63 24.83 -24.01
N GLU A 63 0.78 25.09 -25.30
CA GLU A 63 0.60 26.44 -25.86
C GLU A 63 -0.80 27.01 -25.61
N ALA A 64 -1.83 26.15 -25.59
CA ALA A 64 -3.21 26.55 -25.32
C ALA A 64 -3.41 27.07 -23.87
N ALA A 65 -2.64 26.55 -22.91
CA ALA A 65 -2.69 26.99 -21.52
C ALA A 65 -1.66 28.07 -21.18
N ALA A 66 -0.52 28.09 -21.90
CA ALA A 66 0.51 29.09 -21.74
C ALA A 66 0.06 30.45 -22.32
N GLY A 67 0.46 31.56 -21.69
CA GLY A 67 0.32 32.91 -22.27
C GLY A 67 -0.44 33.92 -21.40
N SER A 68 -1.71 33.66 -21.09
CA SER A 68 -2.56 34.61 -20.34
C SER A 68 -3.22 33.99 -19.10
N LEU A 69 -3.59 34.83 -18.12
CA LEU A 69 -4.35 34.39 -16.94
C LEU A 69 -5.70 33.76 -17.30
N ARG A 70 -6.33 34.21 -18.40
CA ARG A 70 -7.57 33.62 -18.91
C ARG A 70 -7.31 32.17 -19.37
N ASN A 71 -6.28 31.97 -20.17
CA ASN A 71 -5.92 30.66 -20.73
C ASN A 71 -5.53 29.68 -19.62
N LEU A 72 -4.86 30.16 -18.57
CA LEU A 72 -4.48 29.33 -17.42
C LEU A 72 -5.69 28.83 -16.63
N LEU A 73 -6.75 29.64 -16.55
CA LEU A 73 -7.98 29.30 -15.84
C LEU A 73 -8.96 28.48 -16.70
N PHE A 74 -9.01 28.80 -17.99
CA PHE A 74 -9.94 28.24 -18.96
C PHE A 74 -9.18 28.00 -20.26
N PRO A 75 -8.33 26.95 -20.30
CA PRO A 75 -7.62 26.62 -21.52
C PRO A 75 -8.63 26.13 -22.57
N ASP A 76 -8.43 26.53 -23.82
CA ASP A 76 -9.25 26.08 -24.95
C ASP A 76 -8.87 24.65 -25.34
N LEU A 77 -9.19 23.70 -24.45
CA LEU A 77 -8.89 22.27 -24.55
C LEU A 77 -10.16 21.45 -24.33
N GLU A 78 -10.31 20.38 -25.12
CA GLU A 78 -11.35 19.38 -24.87
C GLU A 78 -10.97 18.49 -23.69
N ASN A 79 -11.90 18.28 -22.75
CA ASN A 79 -11.73 17.31 -21.68
C ASN A 79 -12.10 15.92 -22.18
N GLU A 80 -11.22 15.30 -22.98
CA GLU A 80 -11.44 14.01 -23.64
C GLU A 80 -11.85 12.90 -22.65
N LEU A 81 -11.25 12.91 -21.45
CA LEU A 81 -11.54 11.92 -20.41
C LEU A 81 -12.83 12.22 -19.63
N GLY A 82 -13.44 13.40 -19.80
CA GLY A 82 -14.64 13.83 -19.09
C GLY A 82 -14.49 13.87 -17.57
N TYR A 83 -13.26 13.83 -17.05
CA TYR A 83 -13.01 13.74 -15.61
C TYR A 83 -13.17 15.12 -14.97
N VAL A 84 -13.95 15.17 -13.89
CA VAL A 84 -14.16 16.39 -13.10
C VAL A 84 -13.89 16.07 -11.64
N SER A 85 -13.13 16.95 -10.99
CA SER A 85 -12.80 16.84 -9.57
C SER A 85 -12.57 18.22 -8.96
N SER A 86 -12.86 18.36 -7.67
CA SER A 86 -12.48 19.54 -6.89
C SER A 86 -10.98 19.78 -6.81
N GLN A 87 -10.16 18.75 -7.08
CA GLN A 87 -8.72 18.88 -7.22
C GLN A 87 -8.34 19.95 -8.24
N LEU A 88 -9.08 20.05 -9.36
CA LEU A 88 -8.80 21.02 -10.43
C LEU A 88 -8.85 22.47 -9.92
N LEU A 89 -9.71 22.77 -8.94
CA LEU A 89 -9.79 24.10 -8.33
C LEU A 89 -8.48 24.46 -7.60
N LEU A 90 -7.92 23.52 -6.85
CA LEU A 90 -6.69 23.72 -6.09
C LEU A 90 -5.48 23.77 -7.03
N THR A 91 -5.44 22.95 -8.07
CA THR A 91 -4.38 23.02 -9.08
C THR A 91 -4.43 24.34 -9.86
N LYS A 92 -5.60 24.85 -10.24
CA LYS A 92 -5.73 26.18 -10.88
C LYS A 92 -5.25 27.30 -9.97
N ALA A 93 -5.57 27.27 -8.68
CA ALA A 93 -5.05 28.24 -7.72
C ALA A 93 -3.52 28.18 -7.63
N ALA A 94 -2.94 26.97 -7.59
CA ALA A 94 -1.48 26.78 -7.60
C ALA A 94 -0.82 27.28 -8.90
N LEU A 95 -1.45 27.03 -10.05
CA LEU A 95 -1.01 27.53 -11.35
C LEU A 95 -0.94 29.06 -11.37
N LEU A 96 -1.97 29.74 -10.88
CA LEU A 96 -1.99 31.21 -10.77
C LEU A 96 -0.85 31.73 -9.86
N LEU A 97 -0.63 31.08 -8.71
CA LEU A 97 0.45 31.46 -7.80
C LEU A 97 1.83 31.26 -8.45
N ASN A 98 2.04 30.16 -9.15
CA ASN A 98 3.27 29.87 -9.90
C ASN A 98 3.48 30.88 -11.03
N ASP A 99 2.46 31.18 -11.86
CA ASP A 99 2.56 32.16 -12.95
C ASP A 99 2.92 33.56 -12.42
N GLY A 100 2.24 34.02 -11.36
CA GLY A 100 2.55 35.30 -10.73
C GLY A 100 3.97 35.37 -10.18
N PHE A 101 4.43 34.31 -9.52
CA PHE A 101 5.80 34.21 -9.00
C PHE A 101 6.84 34.21 -10.13
N ARG A 102 6.62 33.43 -11.19
CA ARG A 102 7.54 33.34 -12.32
C ARG A 102 7.61 34.63 -13.12
N ARG A 103 6.49 35.34 -13.32
CA ARG A 103 6.49 36.68 -13.92
C ARG A 103 7.26 37.70 -13.07
N LEU A 104 7.05 37.68 -11.75
CA LEU A 104 7.77 38.56 -10.82
C LEU A 104 9.29 38.36 -10.91
N LEU A 105 9.74 37.10 -11.03
CA LEU A 105 11.15 36.74 -11.15
C LEU A 105 11.69 36.66 -12.60
N ARG A 106 10.88 37.02 -13.60
CA ARG A 106 11.22 36.94 -15.04
C ARG A 106 11.71 35.55 -15.47
N MET A 107 11.08 34.50 -14.94
CA MET A 107 11.32 33.10 -15.28
C MET A 107 10.33 32.61 -16.36
N ASP A 108 10.62 31.44 -16.95
CA ASP A 108 9.74 30.81 -17.93
C ASP A 108 8.38 30.45 -17.32
N VAL A 109 7.32 31.13 -17.79
CA VAL A 109 5.92 30.98 -17.37
C VAL A 109 5.24 29.74 -17.96
N ALA A 110 5.84 29.08 -18.95
CA ALA A 110 5.35 27.82 -19.50
C ALA A 110 5.68 26.61 -18.60
N LEU A 111 6.42 26.81 -17.51
CA LEU A 111 6.73 25.77 -16.54
C LEU A 111 5.91 25.95 -15.27
N PHE A 112 5.33 24.86 -14.79
CA PHE A 112 4.63 24.76 -13.52
C PHE A 112 5.48 23.97 -12.53
N ASP A 113 5.74 24.56 -11.35
CA ASP A 113 6.38 23.88 -10.24
C ASP A 113 5.35 23.34 -9.24
N ILE A 114 5.32 22.02 -9.07
CA ILE A 114 4.32 21.34 -8.22
C ILE A 114 4.43 21.72 -6.74
N ARG A 115 5.54 22.32 -6.31
CA ARG A 115 5.70 22.83 -4.94
C ARG A 115 4.70 23.93 -4.58
N PHE A 116 4.19 24.69 -5.56
CA PHE A 116 3.10 25.64 -5.32
C PHE A 116 1.81 24.95 -4.91
N LEU A 117 1.50 23.82 -5.56
CA LEU A 117 0.37 22.97 -5.17
C LEU A 117 0.60 22.35 -3.80
N GLY A 118 1.82 21.86 -3.55
CA GLY A 118 2.23 21.34 -2.24
C GLY A 118 2.06 22.35 -1.11
N GLY A 119 2.51 23.59 -1.32
CA GLY A 119 2.38 24.68 -0.34
C GLY A 119 0.92 25.03 -0.06
N LEU A 120 0.07 25.07 -1.09
CA LEU A 120 -1.37 25.30 -0.93
C LEU A 120 -2.03 24.18 -0.10
N TYR A 121 -1.69 22.92 -0.39
CA TYR A 121 -2.17 21.79 0.40
C TYR A 121 -1.70 21.86 1.84
N ILE A 122 -0.41 22.14 2.12
CA ILE A 122 0.13 22.31 3.48
C ILE A 122 -0.67 23.35 4.27
N VAL A 123 -0.96 24.50 3.67
CA VAL A 123 -1.71 25.59 4.31
C VAL A 123 -3.12 25.14 4.67
N LEU A 124 -3.87 24.59 3.71
CA LEU A 124 -5.28 24.20 3.89
C LEU A 124 -5.42 22.98 4.81
N TYR A 125 -4.61 21.96 4.58
CA TYR A 125 -4.55 20.76 5.40
C TYR A 125 -4.15 21.09 6.84
N GLY A 126 -3.09 21.90 7.01
CA GLY A 126 -2.66 22.36 8.31
C GLY A 126 -3.75 23.14 9.03
N ALA A 127 -4.52 23.96 8.32
CA ALA A 127 -5.64 24.70 8.89
C ALA A 127 -6.76 23.75 9.37
N GLY A 128 -7.08 22.73 8.58
CA GLY A 128 -8.01 21.66 8.96
C GLY A 128 -7.56 20.90 10.20
N LEU A 129 -6.29 20.45 10.23
CA LEU A 129 -5.71 19.71 11.35
C LEU A 129 -5.65 20.56 12.62
N ALA A 130 -5.16 21.79 12.51
CA ALA A 130 -5.09 22.73 13.63
C ALA A 130 -6.49 23.03 14.18
N LEU A 131 -7.47 23.27 13.30
CA LEU A 131 -8.86 23.48 13.68
C LEU A 131 -9.42 22.26 14.41
N PHE A 132 -9.22 21.07 13.85
CA PHE A 132 -9.67 19.82 14.45
C PHE A 132 -9.10 19.62 15.84
N VAL A 133 -7.77 19.66 16.00
CA VAL A 133 -7.11 19.47 17.31
C VAL A 133 -7.50 20.58 18.30
N ALA A 134 -7.58 21.83 17.86
CA ALA A 134 -7.94 22.96 18.72
C ALA A 134 -9.41 22.91 19.20
N LYS A 135 -10.29 22.24 18.44
CA LYS A 135 -11.71 22.08 18.78
C LYS A 135 -12.05 20.71 19.35
N LEU A 136 -11.14 19.73 19.23
CA LEU A 136 -11.32 18.43 19.85
C LEU A 136 -11.52 18.66 21.35
N GLY A 137 -12.66 18.19 21.88
CA GLY A 137 -13.22 18.61 23.16
C GLY A 137 -12.43 18.23 24.42
N ALA A 138 -11.12 17.99 24.29
CA ALA A 138 -10.19 17.66 25.35
C ALA A 138 -10.08 18.80 26.37
N LYS A 139 -10.43 18.52 27.63
CA LYS A 139 -10.47 19.52 28.70
C LYS A 139 -9.11 19.68 29.38
N ARG A 140 -8.39 18.58 29.60
CA ARG A 140 -7.10 18.60 30.33
C ARG A 140 -5.98 19.10 29.43
N THR A 141 -5.10 19.96 29.95
CA THR A 141 -3.96 20.50 29.18
C THR A 141 -3.04 19.39 28.66
N ILE A 142 -2.71 18.41 29.50
CA ILE A 142 -1.90 17.26 29.10
C ILE A 142 -2.60 16.45 28.00
N ALA A 143 -3.90 16.18 28.13
CA ALA A 143 -4.66 15.47 27.08
C ALA A 143 -4.63 16.23 25.74
N ARG A 144 -4.76 17.56 25.76
CA ARG A 144 -4.64 18.39 24.56
C ARG A 144 -3.24 18.31 23.92
N LEU A 145 -2.18 18.31 24.73
CA LEU A 145 -0.81 18.17 24.24
C LEU A 145 -0.56 16.77 23.66
N LEU A 146 -1.03 15.71 24.31
CA LEU A 146 -0.92 14.33 23.82
C LEU A 146 -1.68 14.14 22.52
N VAL A 147 -2.91 14.66 22.42
CA VAL A 147 -3.69 14.65 21.18
C VAL A 147 -2.96 15.41 20.07
N PHE A 148 -2.39 16.58 20.37
CA PHE A 148 -1.64 17.33 19.38
C PHE A 148 -0.40 16.59 18.90
N ALA A 149 0.39 16.01 19.82
CA ALA A 149 1.55 15.20 19.47
C ALA A 149 1.16 13.96 18.65
N ALA A 150 0.10 13.26 19.05
CA ALA A 150 -0.44 12.13 18.29
C ALA A 150 -0.94 12.56 16.91
N ALA A 151 -1.59 13.73 16.80
CA ALA A 151 -2.03 14.27 15.53
C ALA A 151 -0.84 14.56 14.60
N ILE A 152 0.25 15.18 15.08
CA ILE A 152 1.47 15.37 14.28
C ILE A 152 2.08 14.02 13.88
N PHE A 153 2.19 13.09 14.82
CA PHE A 153 2.76 11.76 14.57
C PHE A 153 1.99 10.97 13.49
N LEU A 154 0.66 11.01 13.52
CA LEU A 154 -0.19 10.30 12.56
C LEU A 154 -0.29 11.05 11.21
N PHE A 155 -0.64 12.34 11.26
CA PHE A 155 -1.11 13.10 10.11
C PHE A 155 -0.03 13.97 9.44
N CYS A 156 1.16 14.10 10.02
CA CYS A 156 2.32 14.67 9.32
C CYS A 156 3.28 13.61 8.78
N ASP A 157 2.94 12.32 8.87
CA ASP A 157 3.72 11.21 8.29
C ASP A 157 3.89 11.40 6.77
N ALA A 158 5.11 11.16 6.26
CA ALA A 158 5.40 11.29 4.83
C ALA A 158 4.49 10.43 3.95
N GLY A 159 4.06 9.26 4.42
CA GLY A 159 3.09 8.42 3.71
C GLY A 159 1.81 9.16 3.36
N TYR A 160 1.35 10.10 4.19
CA TYR A 160 0.18 10.94 3.90
C TYR A 160 0.52 12.16 3.06
N ILE A 161 1.60 12.87 3.39
CA ILE A 161 1.82 14.22 2.84
C ILE A 161 2.62 14.23 1.52
N LEU A 162 3.28 13.13 1.12
CA LEU A 162 3.95 13.04 -0.19
C LEU A 162 2.99 13.25 -1.36
N TYR A 163 1.71 12.91 -1.18
CA TYR A 163 0.64 13.21 -2.13
C TYR A 163 0.50 14.71 -2.44
N PHE A 164 1.00 15.62 -1.59
CA PHE A 164 0.92 17.06 -1.85
C PHE A 164 1.82 17.50 -3.00
N HIS A 165 2.87 16.74 -3.29
CA HIS A 165 3.72 16.89 -4.48
C HIS A 165 3.35 15.83 -5.53
N SER A 166 2.05 15.74 -5.85
CA SER A 166 1.51 14.84 -6.85
C SER A 166 0.20 15.37 -7.44
N PHE A 167 -0.23 14.81 -8.56
CA PHE A 167 -1.57 15.05 -9.11
C PHE A 167 -2.57 13.94 -8.74
N TYR A 168 -2.33 13.24 -7.64
CA TYR A 168 -3.30 12.31 -7.06
C TYR A 168 -4.44 13.06 -6.32
N GLY A 169 -5.67 12.59 -6.49
CA GLY A 169 -6.84 13.18 -5.83
C GLY A 169 -6.83 13.01 -4.30
N GLU A 170 -6.07 12.03 -3.81
CA GLU A 170 -5.85 11.68 -2.41
C GLU A 170 -5.40 12.89 -1.56
N ALA A 171 -4.59 13.80 -2.12
CA ALA A 171 -4.22 15.05 -1.45
C ALA A 171 -5.43 15.95 -1.14
N THR A 172 -6.33 16.12 -2.12
CA THR A 172 -7.56 16.90 -1.95
C THR A 172 -8.51 16.21 -0.98
N ILE A 173 -8.62 14.87 -1.04
CA ILE A 173 -9.39 14.07 -0.09
C ILE A 173 -8.92 14.34 1.33
N LEU A 174 -7.61 14.28 1.58
CA LEU A 174 -7.02 14.45 2.91
C LEU A 174 -7.26 15.86 3.47
N VAL A 175 -7.08 16.89 2.64
CA VAL A 175 -7.38 18.30 2.99
C VAL A 175 -8.85 18.47 3.34
N ALA A 176 -9.74 17.98 2.48
CA ALA A 176 -11.18 18.11 2.66
C ALA A 176 -11.68 17.33 3.88
N LEU A 177 -11.11 16.14 4.16
CA LEU A 177 -11.41 15.33 5.34
C LEU A 177 -11.12 16.11 6.62
N LEU A 178 -9.92 16.69 6.76
CA LEU A 178 -9.57 17.41 7.99
C LEU A 178 -10.29 18.75 8.15
N LEU A 179 -10.57 19.47 7.05
CA LEU A 179 -11.44 20.65 7.11
C LEU A 179 -12.87 20.28 7.54
N THR A 180 -13.39 19.16 7.04
CA THR A 180 -14.70 18.63 7.45
C THR A 180 -14.69 18.21 8.91
N ALA A 181 -13.70 17.42 9.35
CA ALA A 181 -13.56 17.02 10.75
C ALA A 181 -13.40 18.22 11.69
N GLY A 182 -12.60 19.21 11.30
CA GLY A 182 -12.38 20.44 12.05
C GLY A 182 -13.65 21.30 12.16
N SER A 183 -14.41 21.44 11.08
CA SER A 183 -15.68 22.17 11.08
C SER A 183 -16.77 21.45 11.89
N VAL A 184 -16.82 20.12 11.82
CA VAL A 184 -17.68 19.27 12.67
C VAL A 184 -17.34 19.49 14.16
N ALA A 185 -16.07 19.38 14.53
CA ALA A 185 -15.61 19.64 15.89
C ALA A 185 -15.96 21.08 16.34
N TRP A 186 -15.85 22.06 15.44
CA TRP A 186 -16.23 23.44 15.73
C TRP A 186 -17.75 23.60 15.90
N CYS A 187 -18.58 22.91 15.11
CA CYS A 187 -20.04 22.90 15.30
C CYS A 187 -20.45 22.28 16.64
N ILE A 188 -19.73 21.26 17.12
CA ILE A 188 -20.01 20.59 18.40
C ILE A 188 -19.57 21.44 19.60
N TYR A 189 -18.31 21.86 19.60
CA TYR A 189 -17.64 22.44 20.78
C TYR A 189 -17.51 23.97 20.72
N GLY A 190 -17.90 24.60 19.61
CA GLY A 190 -17.86 26.05 19.42
C GLY A 190 -19.06 26.82 19.97
N ASN A 191 -19.00 28.13 19.74
CA ASN A 191 -20.12 29.03 19.99
C ASN A 191 -21.18 28.85 18.87
N PRO A 192 -22.41 28.44 19.21
CA PRO A 192 -23.48 28.18 18.24
C PRO A 192 -24.09 29.44 17.61
N SER A 193 -23.70 30.64 18.02
CA SER A 193 -24.08 31.88 17.33
C SER A 193 -23.20 32.17 16.11
N ARG A 194 -22.00 31.57 16.03
CA ARG A 194 -21.10 31.77 14.88
C ARG A 194 -21.56 30.93 13.69
N LYS A 195 -21.77 31.56 12.54
CA LYS A 195 -22.26 30.91 11.31
C LYS A 195 -21.14 30.28 10.47
N LEU A 196 -19.92 30.79 10.55
CA LEU A 196 -18.75 30.29 9.79
C LEU A 196 -18.53 28.76 9.87
N PRO A 197 -18.67 28.07 11.02
CA PRO A 197 -18.50 26.61 11.08
C PRO A 197 -19.50 25.85 10.20
N LEU A 198 -20.71 26.41 10.02
CA LEU A 198 -21.76 25.81 9.21
C LEU A 198 -21.41 25.90 7.72
N PHE A 199 -20.98 27.09 7.26
CA PHE A 199 -20.54 27.29 5.88
C PHE A 199 -19.29 26.48 5.57
N LEU A 200 -18.33 26.45 6.50
CA LEU A 200 -17.11 25.65 6.34
C LEU A 200 -17.44 24.16 6.25
N PHE A 201 -18.39 23.65 7.06
CA PHE A 201 -18.84 22.26 6.98
C PHE A 201 -19.38 21.90 5.59
N TYR A 202 -20.31 22.68 5.03
CA TYR A 202 -20.86 22.38 3.71
C TYR A 202 -19.83 22.57 2.59
N ALA A 203 -19.00 23.61 2.63
CA ALA A 203 -17.96 23.85 1.64
C ALA A 203 -16.91 22.72 1.63
N SER A 204 -16.42 22.32 2.81
CA SER A 204 -15.47 21.21 2.93
C SER A 204 -16.08 19.86 2.58
N SER A 205 -17.37 19.64 2.91
CA SER A 205 -18.10 18.44 2.50
C SER A 205 -18.28 18.35 0.98
N ALA A 206 -18.62 19.45 0.31
CA ALA A 206 -18.71 19.50 -1.14
C ALA A 206 -17.35 19.24 -1.79
N LEU A 207 -16.27 19.86 -1.26
CA LEU A 207 -14.89 19.60 -1.69
C LEU A 207 -14.53 18.12 -1.54
N PHE A 208 -14.90 17.49 -0.43
CA PHE A 208 -14.64 16.09 -0.12
C PHE A 208 -15.38 15.13 -1.05
N VAL A 209 -16.68 15.35 -1.27
CA VAL A 209 -17.54 14.56 -2.18
C VAL A 209 -17.01 14.60 -3.61
N SER A 210 -16.60 15.78 -4.07
CA SER A 210 -16.14 15.98 -5.45
C SER A 210 -14.64 15.74 -5.67
N ALA A 211 -13.89 15.34 -4.64
CA ALA A 211 -12.47 15.03 -4.80
C ALA A 211 -12.27 13.75 -5.65
N LYS A 212 -13.16 12.76 -5.50
CA LYS A 212 -13.14 11.49 -6.24
C LYS A 212 -14.55 10.91 -6.29
N VAL A 213 -14.94 10.30 -7.40
CA VAL A 213 -16.29 9.70 -7.57
C VAL A 213 -16.61 8.69 -6.46
N ALA A 214 -15.61 7.93 -5.99
CA ALA A 214 -15.74 6.97 -4.89
C ALA A 214 -16.19 7.60 -3.55
N ASN A 215 -16.03 8.92 -3.38
CA ASN A 215 -16.47 9.64 -2.17
C ASN A 215 -17.94 10.04 -2.24
N ALA A 216 -18.56 9.98 -3.43
CA ALA A 216 -19.91 10.49 -3.62
C ALA A 216 -20.93 9.90 -2.64
N PRO A 217 -20.96 8.59 -2.34
CA PRO A 217 -21.96 8.08 -1.41
C PRO A 217 -21.72 8.48 0.06
N ILE A 218 -20.51 8.95 0.45
CA ILE A 218 -20.30 9.61 1.75
C ILE A 218 -21.05 10.94 1.84
N GLY A 219 -21.32 11.59 0.71
CA GLY A 219 -22.15 12.81 0.64
C GLY A 219 -23.53 12.63 1.26
N PHE A 220 -24.13 11.44 1.14
CA PHE A 220 -25.37 11.10 1.84
C PHE A 220 -25.20 11.11 3.36
N LEU A 221 -24.14 10.49 3.87
CA LEU A 221 -23.83 10.46 5.31
C LEU A 221 -23.56 11.87 5.85
N LEU A 222 -22.86 12.71 5.08
CA LEU A 222 -22.59 14.11 5.43
C LEU A 222 -23.86 14.96 5.43
N ALA A 223 -24.75 14.77 4.46
CA ALA A 223 -26.06 15.45 4.43
C ALA A 223 -26.92 15.03 5.64
N LEU A 224 -26.95 13.75 5.98
CA LEU A 224 -27.67 13.25 7.16
C LEU A 224 -27.10 13.83 8.46
N PHE A 225 -25.76 13.89 8.59
CA PHE A 225 -25.12 14.58 9.71
C PHE A 225 -25.42 16.08 9.72
N GLY A 226 -25.48 16.72 8.54
CA GLY A 226 -25.87 18.12 8.38
C GLY A 226 -27.19 18.42 9.08
N CYS A 227 -28.21 17.57 8.89
CA CYS A 227 -29.49 17.65 9.60
C CYS A 227 -29.34 17.55 11.13
N ALA A 228 -28.42 16.74 11.66
CA ALA A 228 -28.17 16.63 13.09
C ALA A 228 -27.68 17.95 13.72
N ILE A 229 -27.10 18.87 12.93
CA ILE A 229 -26.69 20.21 13.41
C ILE A 229 -27.89 21.02 13.93
N LEU A 230 -29.13 20.71 13.51
CA LEU A 230 -30.37 21.30 14.04
C LEU A 230 -30.57 21.08 15.54
N PHE A 231 -29.91 20.08 16.14
CA PHE A 231 -29.94 19.91 17.59
C PHE A 231 -29.42 21.15 18.32
N VAL A 232 -28.37 21.77 17.77
CA VAL A 232 -27.65 22.88 18.41
C VAL A 232 -28.03 24.24 17.84
N ARG A 233 -28.43 24.33 16.56
CA ARG A 233 -28.81 25.60 15.90
C ARG A 233 -30.30 25.91 16.09
N LYS A 234 -30.60 27.07 16.68
CA LYS A 234 -31.97 27.48 17.01
C LYS A 234 -32.47 28.67 16.19
N ASP A 235 -31.59 29.52 15.69
CA ASP A 235 -31.97 30.67 14.87
C ASP A 235 -32.49 30.26 13.49
N ARG A 236 -33.46 31.02 12.95
CA ARG A 236 -34.14 30.71 11.68
C ARG A 236 -33.16 30.62 10.51
N PHE A 237 -32.19 31.53 10.44
CA PHE A 237 -31.20 31.57 9.36
C PHE A 237 -30.36 30.29 9.34
N SER A 238 -29.71 29.93 10.46
CA SER A 238 -28.88 28.72 10.52
C SER A 238 -29.67 27.45 10.29
N ARG A 239 -30.94 27.39 10.73
CA ARG A 239 -31.83 26.24 10.44
C ARG A 239 -32.14 26.13 8.94
N ALA A 240 -32.47 27.24 8.29
CA ALA A 240 -32.70 27.28 6.84
C ALA A 240 -31.43 26.86 6.08
N THR A 241 -30.26 27.37 6.47
CA THR A 241 -28.97 26.97 5.90
C THR A 241 -28.68 25.49 6.11
N VAL A 242 -29.05 24.90 7.26
CA VAL A 242 -28.86 23.46 7.49
C VAL A 242 -29.73 22.63 6.53
N VAL A 243 -31.02 22.96 6.42
CA VAL A 243 -31.94 22.21 5.55
C VAL A 243 -31.55 22.38 4.08
N ALA A 244 -31.35 23.61 3.62
CA ALA A 244 -30.95 23.89 2.24
C ALA A 244 -29.57 23.32 1.92
N GLY A 245 -28.60 23.48 2.82
CA GLY A 245 -27.24 22.96 2.64
C GLY A 245 -27.18 21.43 2.61
N SER A 246 -27.95 20.74 3.47
CA SER A 246 -28.03 19.28 3.46
C SER A 246 -28.72 18.76 2.19
N GLY A 247 -29.81 19.41 1.76
CA GLY A 247 -30.49 19.09 0.50
C GLY A 247 -29.61 19.33 -0.73
N ALA A 248 -28.91 20.47 -0.77
CA ALA A 248 -27.97 20.79 -1.84
C ALA A 248 -26.78 19.83 -1.88
N LEU A 249 -26.22 19.46 -0.73
CA LEU A 249 -25.12 18.50 -0.65
C LEU A 249 -25.55 17.09 -1.12
N LEU A 250 -26.75 16.65 -0.74
CA LEU A 250 -27.32 15.39 -1.19
C LEU A 250 -27.52 15.37 -2.70
N LEU A 251 -28.15 16.41 -3.25
CA LEU A 251 -28.35 16.55 -4.69
C LEU A 251 -27.02 16.61 -5.43
N PHE A 252 -26.06 17.41 -4.94
CA PHE A 252 -24.73 17.50 -5.51
C PHE A 252 -24.01 16.14 -5.53
N SER A 253 -24.09 15.38 -4.44
CA SER A 253 -23.54 14.03 -4.35
C SER A 253 -24.15 13.08 -5.38
N MET A 254 -25.47 13.10 -5.57
CA MET A 254 -26.17 12.29 -6.57
C MET A 254 -25.79 12.67 -8.00
N LEU A 255 -25.76 13.97 -8.31
CA LEU A 255 -25.38 14.49 -9.62
C LEU A 255 -23.91 14.16 -9.95
N PHE A 256 -23.01 14.33 -8.99
CA PHE A 256 -21.59 14.03 -9.16
C PHE A 256 -21.31 12.54 -9.35
N PHE A 257 -22.03 11.67 -8.63
CA PHE A 257 -21.94 10.22 -8.86
C PHE A 257 -22.42 9.86 -10.28
N SER A 258 -23.51 10.48 -10.72
CA SER A 258 -24.10 10.23 -12.03
C SER A 258 -23.20 10.71 -13.17
N SER A 259 -22.45 11.80 -12.97
CA SER A 259 -21.53 12.39 -13.95
C SER A 259 -20.23 11.61 -14.16
N ALA A 260 -20.03 10.48 -13.49
CA ALA A 260 -18.84 9.67 -13.68
C ALA A 260 -18.72 9.18 -15.15
N PRO A 261 -17.55 9.35 -15.81
CA PRO A 261 -17.34 8.96 -17.19
C PRO A 261 -17.61 7.47 -17.45
N GLN A 262 -18.09 7.15 -18.65
CA GLN A 262 -18.45 5.77 -19.01
C GLN A 262 -17.26 4.81 -18.99
N TRP A 263 -16.12 5.22 -19.56
CA TRP A 263 -14.90 4.40 -19.56
C TRP A 263 -14.48 4.02 -18.13
N MET A 264 -14.63 4.93 -17.17
CA MET A 264 -14.30 4.69 -15.76
C MET A 264 -15.26 3.69 -15.12
N LYS A 265 -16.56 3.81 -15.41
CA LYS A 265 -17.59 2.86 -14.92
C LYS A 265 -17.27 1.44 -15.41
N GLN A 266 -16.97 1.29 -16.70
CA GLN A 266 -16.65 0.00 -17.33
C GLN A 266 -15.38 -0.63 -16.77
N VAL A 267 -14.28 0.12 -16.66
CA VAL A 267 -13.02 -0.42 -16.13
C VAL A 267 -13.15 -0.81 -14.65
N ASN A 268 -13.82 -0.01 -13.83
CA ASN A 268 -14.04 -0.34 -12.41
C ASN A 268 -14.93 -1.59 -12.25
N GLN A 269 -15.97 -1.71 -13.08
CA GLN A 269 -16.86 -2.86 -13.09
C GLN A 269 -16.12 -4.13 -13.55
N TYR A 270 -15.28 -4.03 -14.58
CA TYR A 270 -14.39 -5.10 -15.01
C TYR A 270 -13.53 -5.61 -13.84
N GLN A 271 -12.85 -4.68 -13.15
CA GLN A 271 -11.99 -5.01 -12.02
C GLN A 271 -12.78 -5.67 -10.89
N SER A 272 -14.00 -5.20 -10.60
CA SER A 272 -14.85 -5.76 -9.55
C SER A 272 -15.27 -7.21 -9.81
N ILE A 273 -15.54 -7.54 -11.08
CA ILE A 273 -15.95 -8.88 -11.52
C ILE A 273 -14.72 -9.80 -11.60
N PHE A 274 -13.76 -9.46 -12.45
CA PHE A 274 -12.69 -10.37 -12.85
C PHE A 274 -11.48 -10.35 -11.91
N PHE A 275 -11.18 -9.19 -11.32
CA PHE A 275 -10.10 -9.02 -10.33
C PHE A 275 -10.60 -8.92 -8.88
N GLY A 276 -11.91 -9.07 -8.68
CA GLY A 276 -12.58 -9.17 -7.39
C GLY A 276 -13.21 -10.54 -7.23
N VAL A 277 -14.47 -10.67 -7.63
CA VAL A 277 -15.29 -11.89 -7.42
C VAL A 277 -14.60 -13.16 -7.92
N LEU A 278 -14.10 -13.15 -9.16
CA LEU A 278 -13.60 -14.35 -9.83
C LEU A 278 -12.12 -14.67 -9.55
N LYS A 279 -11.31 -13.71 -9.10
CA LYS A 279 -9.83 -13.83 -9.03
C LYS A 279 -9.35 -15.09 -8.33
N ASP A 280 -9.94 -15.38 -7.17
CA ASP A 280 -9.57 -16.51 -6.29
C ASP A 280 -10.77 -17.44 -6.09
N SER A 281 -11.66 -17.51 -7.08
CA SER A 281 -12.81 -18.41 -7.02
C SER A 281 -12.39 -19.86 -7.24
N PRO A 282 -12.83 -20.80 -6.37
CA PRO A 282 -12.67 -22.23 -6.65
C PRO A 282 -13.57 -22.67 -7.81
N THR A 283 -14.66 -21.94 -8.08
CA THR A 283 -15.73 -22.27 -9.04
C THR A 283 -16.05 -21.07 -9.94
N PRO A 284 -15.05 -20.50 -10.67
CA PRO A 284 -15.23 -19.21 -11.35
C PRO A 284 -16.27 -19.23 -12.47
N ALA A 285 -16.55 -20.40 -13.06
CA ALA A 285 -17.62 -20.57 -14.06
C ALA A 285 -19.02 -20.51 -13.42
N GLU A 286 -19.18 -21.07 -12.22
CA GLU A 286 -20.44 -21.04 -11.46
C GLU A 286 -20.69 -19.63 -10.91
N ASP A 287 -19.67 -19.00 -10.33
CA ASP A 287 -19.76 -17.62 -9.83
C ASP A 287 -20.07 -16.63 -10.96
N ALA A 288 -19.49 -16.83 -12.15
CA ALA A 288 -19.85 -16.05 -13.33
C ALA A 288 -21.33 -16.26 -13.69
N ALA A 289 -21.81 -17.50 -13.72
CA ALA A 289 -23.22 -17.79 -13.99
C ALA A 289 -24.18 -17.19 -12.95
N GLU A 290 -23.81 -17.21 -11.66
CA GLU A 290 -24.59 -16.60 -10.57
C GLU A 290 -24.70 -15.07 -10.73
N LEU A 291 -23.62 -14.41 -11.13
CA LEU A 291 -23.64 -12.99 -11.50
C LEU A 291 -24.46 -12.72 -12.77
N GLY A 292 -24.93 -13.76 -13.47
CA GLY A 292 -25.63 -13.65 -14.73
C GLY A 292 -24.69 -13.43 -15.92
N LEU A 293 -23.45 -13.90 -15.86
CA LEU A 293 -22.50 -13.89 -16.98
C LEU A 293 -22.46 -15.26 -17.67
N ASP A 294 -22.06 -15.26 -18.93
CA ASP A 294 -21.72 -16.51 -19.64
C ASP A 294 -20.46 -17.12 -19.00
N PRO A 295 -20.47 -18.42 -18.61
CA PRO A 295 -19.30 -19.10 -18.04
C PRO A 295 -18.01 -18.98 -18.85
N LYS A 296 -18.09 -18.72 -20.17
CA LYS A 296 -16.91 -18.46 -21.03
C LYS A 296 -16.03 -17.31 -20.52
N TYR A 297 -16.61 -16.33 -19.83
CA TYR A 297 -15.88 -15.19 -19.29
C TYR A 297 -15.08 -15.52 -18.02
N ALA A 298 -15.26 -16.70 -17.41
CA ALA A 298 -14.42 -17.16 -16.32
C ALA A 298 -12.93 -17.25 -16.69
N ALA A 299 -12.60 -17.34 -17.99
CA ALA A 299 -11.22 -17.28 -18.48
C ALA A 299 -10.50 -15.97 -18.11
N LEU A 300 -11.25 -14.87 -17.96
CA LEU A 300 -10.75 -13.56 -17.55
C LEU A 300 -10.45 -13.47 -16.05
N ARG A 301 -10.71 -14.53 -15.27
CA ARG A 301 -10.46 -14.52 -13.82
C ARG A 301 -9.04 -14.07 -13.52
N GLY A 302 -8.93 -13.18 -12.56
CA GLY A 302 -7.68 -12.60 -12.13
C GLY A 302 -7.10 -11.56 -13.08
N THR A 303 -7.70 -11.22 -14.21
CA THR A 303 -7.18 -10.13 -15.09
C THR A 303 -7.69 -8.76 -14.67
N HIS A 304 -7.00 -7.68 -15.06
CA HIS A 304 -7.42 -6.29 -14.84
C HIS A 304 -7.62 -5.53 -16.16
N GLY A 305 -8.44 -4.48 -16.16
CA GLY A 305 -8.85 -3.74 -17.37
C GLY A 305 -7.74 -2.94 -18.08
N TYR A 306 -6.49 -3.09 -17.67
CA TYR A 306 -5.31 -2.45 -18.28
C TYR A 306 -4.27 -3.47 -18.75
N MET A 307 -4.59 -4.77 -18.70
CA MET A 307 -3.67 -5.80 -19.17
C MET A 307 -3.60 -5.78 -20.70
N PRO A 308 -2.40 -5.89 -21.29
CA PRO A 308 -2.27 -6.14 -22.71
C PRO A 308 -2.82 -7.54 -23.05
N ASP A 309 -3.32 -7.70 -24.27
CA ASP A 309 -3.72 -8.99 -24.86
C ASP A 309 -4.74 -9.80 -24.03
N ALA A 310 -5.82 -9.14 -23.59
CA ALA A 310 -6.94 -9.85 -23.00
C ALA A 310 -7.55 -10.86 -24.00
N PRO A 311 -7.98 -12.06 -23.55
CA PRO A 311 -8.62 -13.07 -24.41
C PRO A 311 -9.85 -12.59 -25.19
N TYR A 312 -10.42 -11.46 -24.78
CA TYR A 312 -11.58 -10.84 -25.39
C TYR A 312 -11.31 -9.35 -25.60
N ASP A 313 -11.93 -8.75 -26.60
CA ASP A 313 -11.98 -7.30 -26.73
C ASP A 313 -12.91 -6.72 -25.66
N ILE A 314 -12.31 -6.32 -24.53
CA ILE A 314 -13.02 -5.80 -23.35
C ILE A 314 -13.62 -4.40 -23.56
N TYR A 315 -13.33 -3.76 -24.71
CA TYR A 315 -13.84 -2.45 -25.11
C TYR A 315 -14.91 -2.54 -26.20
N GLY A 316 -15.06 -3.69 -26.85
CA GLY A 316 -16.02 -3.92 -27.92
C GLY A 316 -17.47 -4.02 -27.47
N ASP A 317 -18.40 -3.73 -28.39
CA ASP A 317 -19.85 -3.73 -28.14
C ASP A 317 -20.42 -5.08 -27.72
N ALA A 318 -19.80 -6.19 -28.17
CA ALA A 318 -20.19 -7.53 -27.74
C ALA A 318 -19.93 -7.72 -26.24
N PHE A 319 -18.72 -7.38 -25.78
CA PHE A 319 -18.35 -7.50 -24.37
C PHE A 319 -19.18 -6.58 -23.50
N ARG A 320 -19.45 -5.35 -23.97
CA ARG A 320 -20.32 -4.42 -23.27
C ARG A 320 -21.71 -4.99 -23.01
N ARG A 321 -22.36 -5.55 -24.03
CA ARG A 321 -23.70 -6.15 -23.89
C ARG A 321 -23.69 -7.39 -23.00
N ASP A 322 -22.68 -8.23 -23.17
CA ASP A 322 -22.61 -9.53 -22.48
C ASP A 322 -22.19 -9.39 -21.00
N VAL A 323 -21.47 -8.31 -20.65
CA VAL A 323 -20.88 -8.11 -19.31
C VAL A 323 -21.34 -6.80 -18.66
N TYR A 324 -20.98 -5.64 -19.24
CA TYR A 324 -21.16 -4.34 -18.57
C TYR A 324 -22.62 -3.92 -18.42
N ASP A 325 -23.47 -4.23 -19.40
CA ASP A 325 -24.89 -3.92 -19.36
C ASP A 325 -25.67 -4.95 -18.51
N ARG A 326 -25.06 -6.10 -18.19
CA ARG A 326 -25.72 -7.25 -17.54
C ARG A 326 -25.52 -7.33 -16.03
N VAL A 327 -24.32 -6.97 -15.54
CA VAL A 327 -23.98 -7.04 -14.11
C VAL A 327 -23.96 -5.64 -13.53
N SER A 328 -24.60 -5.37 -12.39
CA SER A 328 -24.45 -4.07 -11.71
C SER A 328 -23.64 -4.17 -10.42
N TYR A 329 -23.21 -3.03 -9.85
CA TYR A 329 -22.63 -3.03 -8.50
C TYR A 329 -23.62 -3.54 -7.43
N ALA A 330 -24.93 -3.46 -7.68
CA ALA A 330 -25.92 -4.04 -6.78
C ALA A 330 -25.89 -5.58 -6.85
N ASP A 331 -25.63 -6.17 -8.01
CA ASP A 331 -25.49 -7.62 -8.17
C ASP A 331 -24.21 -8.12 -7.52
N ILE A 332 -23.10 -7.39 -7.68
CA ILE A 332 -21.84 -7.68 -6.99
C ILE A 332 -22.01 -7.60 -5.47
N LEU A 333 -22.72 -6.58 -4.97
CA LEU A 333 -23.05 -6.50 -3.54
C LEU A 333 -23.93 -7.66 -3.08
N ARG A 334 -24.95 -8.04 -3.85
CA ARG A 334 -25.82 -9.19 -3.53
C ARG A 334 -25.02 -10.49 -3.47
N PHE A 335 -24.11 -10.71 -4.44
CA PHE A 335 -23.21 -11.85 -4.44
C PHE A 335 -22.41 -11.92 -3.13
N TYR A 336 -21.72 -10.86 -2.74
CA TYR A 336 -20.95 -10.85 -1.48
C TYR A 336 -21.81 -10.98 -0.22
N VAL A 337 -23.07 -10.53 -0.24
CA VAL A 337 -24.01 -10.75 0.87
C VAL A 337 -24.44 -12.21 0.94
N GLY A 338 -24.61 -12.89 -0.20
CA GLY A 338 -24.88 -14.33 -0.29
C GLY A 338 -23.67 -15.18 0.08
N HIS A 339 -22.45 -14.66 -0.14
CA HIS A 339 -21.17 -15.33 0.05
C HIS A 339 -20.26 -14.57 1.03
N PRO A 340 -20.60 -14.52 2.33
CA PRO A 340 -19.89 -13.70 3.31
C PRO A 340 -18.43 -14.13 3.54
N ASP A 341 -18.11 -15.40 3.36
CA ASP A 341 -16.75 -15.93 3.40
C ASP A 341 -15.88 -15.32 2.28
N ARG A 342 -16.43 -15.20 1.07
CA ARG A 342 -15.79 -14.55 -0.09
C ARG A 342 -15.57 -13.07 0.17
N LEU A 343 -16.52 -12.38 0.80
CA LEU A 343 -16.35 -10.98 1.20
C LEU A 343 -15.23 -10.84 2.25
N VAL A 344 -15.22 -11.70 3.27
CA VAL A 344 -14.20 -11.68 4.33
C VAL A 344 -12.80 -11.92 3.77
N GLU A 345 -12.66 -12.81 2.79
CA GLU A 345 -11.41 -13.02 2.06
C GLU A 345 -10.89 -11.72 1.45
N LYS A 346 -11.73 -11.00 0.71
CA LYS A 346 -11.35 -9.72 0.10
C LYS A 346 -11.10 -8.61 1.12
N LEU A 347 -11.84 -8.58 2.22
CA LEU A 347 -11.59 -7.64 3.32
C LEU A 347 -10.27 -7.93 4.07
N ARG A 348 -9.78 -9.17 4.08
CA ARG A 348 -8.43 -9.48 4.61
C ARG A 348 -7.35 -8.90 3.72
N VAL A 349 -7.49 -9.04 2.40
CA VAL A 349 -6.56 -8.46 1.43
C VAL A 349 -6.56 -6.93 1.54
N SER A 350 -7.73 -6.30 1.64
CA SER A 350 -7.84 -4.84 1.79
C SER A 350 -7.30 -4.34 3.13
N ALA A 351 -7.47 -5.11 4.22
CA ALA A 351 -6.86 -4.78 5.50
C ALA A 351 -5.33 -4.83 5.43
N ASP A 352 -4.74 -5.86 4.81
CA ASP A 352 -3.28 -5.90 4.61
C ASP A 352 -2.79 -4.77 3.68
N ALA A 353 -3.55 -4.41 2.64
CA ALA A 353 -3.22 -3.27 1.78
C ALA A 353 -3.28 -1.92 2.52
N SER A 354 -4.18 -1.78 3.50
CA SER A 354 -4.39 -0.54 4.26
C SER A 354 -3.25 -0.15 5.22
N VAL A 355 -2.27 -1.04 5.42
CA VAL A 355 -1.10 -0.74 6.25
C VAL A 355 -0.13 0.19 5.54
N PHE A 356 -0.17 0.25 4.21
CA PHE A 356 0.60 1.20 3.41
C PHE A 356 -0.15 2.52 3.33
N LEU A 357 0.56 3.63 3.55
CA LEU A 357 -0.01 4.97 3.41
C LEU A 357 0.26 5.56 2.03
N ARG A 358 1.39 5.19 1.42
CA ARG A 358 1.71 5.48 0.02
C ARG A 358 1.89 4.19 -0.78
N PRO A 359 1.69 4.20 -2.11
CA PRO A 359 1.82 3.00 -2.91
C PRO A 359 3.28 2.58 -2.97
N SER A 360 3.53 1.29 -2.76
CA SER A 360 4.88 0.71 -2.70
C SER A 360 5.50 0.40 -4.07
N TYR A 361 4.84 0.83 -5.15
CA TYR A 361 5.28 0.66 -6.54
C TYR A 361 5.54 1.99 -7.24
N VAL A 362 5.55 3.13 -6.51
CA VAL A 362 5.92 4.45 -7.05
C VAL A 362 7.07 5.08 -6.27
N GLY A 363 8.09 5.56 -7.00
CA GLY A 363 9.26 6.23 -6.42
C GLY A 363 8.93 7.60 -5.83
N ASN A 364 9.79 8.09 -4.94
CA ASN A 364 9.54 9.33 -4.20
C ASN A 364 10.55 10.44 -4.46
N TYR A 365 11.66 10.14 -5.13
CA TYR A 365 12.73 11.10 -5.36
C TYR A 365 12.74 11.59 -6.80
N GLU A 366 13.24 12.80 -6.99
CA GLU A 366 13.53 13.36 -8.32
C GLU A 366 14.65 12.58 -9.04
N PRO A 367 14.72 12.64 -10.39
CA PRO A 367 15.77 11.98 -11.16
C PRO A 367 17.19 12.41 -10.73
N ASP A 368 17.37 13.69 -10.43
CA ASP A 368 18.67 14.29 -10.11
C ASP A 368 19.19 13.96 -8.70
N ALA A 369 18.46 13.15 -7.91
CA ALA A 369 18.86 12.78 -6.56
C ALA A 369 20.04 11.80 -6.51
N GLY A 370 20.49 11.25 -7.64
CA GLY A 370 21.57 10.26 -7.72
C GLY A 370 21.22 8.93 -7.05
N LEU A 371 19.92 8.63 -6.94
CA LEU A 371 19.40 7.40 -6.35
C LEU A 371 18.88 6.46 -7.45
N GLU A 372 18.86 5.16 -7.15
CA GLU A 372 18.28 4.14 -8.03
C GLU A 372 16.80 4.43 -8.34
N ARG A 373 16.32 3.94 -9.50
CA ARG A 373 14.90 3.98 -9.85
C ARG A 373 14.07 3.32 -8.74
N LEU A 374 12.87 3.86 -8.49
CA LEU A 374 11.96 3.37 -7.45
C LEU A 374 12.53 3.46 -6.01
N SER A 375 13.18 4.57 -5.67
CA SER A 375 13.64 4.83 -4.31
C SER A 375 12.57 5.50 -3.43
N PHE A 376 12.49 5.09 -2.15
CA PHE A 376 11.50 5.59 -1.18
C PHE A 376 12.13 6.44 -0.09
N THR A 377 11.50 7.58 0.25
CA THR A 377 12.01 8.42 1.34
C THR A 377 11.65 7.85 2.71
N LYS A 378 12.62 7.88 3.63
CA LYS A 378 12.44 7.50 5.05
C LYS A 378 12.11 8.71 5.95
N ARG A 379 12.04 9.95 5.40
CA ARG A 379 11.74 11.17 6.17
C ARG A 379 10.40 11.04 6.89
N PHE A 380 10.39 11.22 8.22
CA PHE A 380 9.19 11.25 9.06
C PHE A 380 8.12 10.20 8.64
N SER A 381 8.55 8.93 8.51
CA SER A 381 7.72 7.79 8.05
C SER A 381 7.48 6.75 9.16
N LEU A 382 7.53 7.21 10.41
CA LEU A 382 7.45 6.34 11.60
C LEU A 382 6.08 5.69 11.75
N TRP A 383 5.00 6.40 11.43
CA TRP A 383 3.66 5.88 11.53
C TRP A 383 3.40 4.84 10.44
N GLU A 384 3.78 5.12 9.19
CA GLU A 384 3.74 4.12 8.12
C GLU A 384 4.56 2.87 8.50
N GLY A 385 5.78 3.05 9.00
CA GLY A 385 6.63 1.95 9.43
C GLY A 385 6.00 1.09 10.54
N LEU A 386 5.26 1.70 11.48
CA LEU A 386 4.53 0.98 12.51
C LEU A 386 3.33 0.23 11.93
N ARG A 387 2.56 0.83 11.03
CA ARG A 387 1.43 0.16 10.35
C ARG A 387 1.90 -1.07 9.58
N LYS A 388 3.00 -0.96 8.85
CA LYS A 388 3.59 -2.07 8.08
C LYS A 388 3.90 -3.31 8.96
N ARG A 389 4.22 -3.13 10.24
CA ARG A 389 4.42 -4.26 11.18
C ARG A 389 3.13 -5.02 11.49
N ALA A 390 1.96 -4.45 11.20
CA ALA A 390 0.68 -5.11 11.38
C ALA A 390 0.32 -6.07 10.23
N VAL A 391 1.14 -6.17 9.17
CA VAL A 391 0.88 -7.10 8.06
C VAL A 391 0.60 -8.49 8.59
N GLY A 392 -0.53 -9.04 8.15
CA GLY A 392 -0.95 -10.36 8.53
C GLY A 392 -1.66 -10.53 9.86
N ILE A 393 -1.75 -9.44 10.62
CA ILE A 393 -2.72 -9.24 11.70
C ILE A 393 -3.55 -7.96 11.48
N ALA A 394 -3.48 -7.35 10.29
CA ALA A 394 -4.17 -6.11 9.98
C ALA A 394 -5.69 -6.29 10.06
N PHE A 395 -6.22 -7.38 9.50
CA PHE A 395 -7.65 -7.71 9.59
C PHE A 395 -8.18 -7.76 11.03
N PRO A 396 -7.62 -8.56 11.96
CA PRO A 396 -8.09 -8.56 13.35
C PRO A 396 -7.89 -7.21 14.05
N ILE A 397 -6.84 -6.43 13.73
CA ILE A 397 -6.67 -5.07 14.27
C ILE A 397 -7.79 -4.14 13.82
N VAL A 398 -8.15 -4.17 12.53
CA VAL A 398 -9.25 -3.36 11.97
C VAL A 398 -10.57 -3.75 12.63
N VAL A 399 -10.88 -5.06 12.71
CA VAL A 399 -12.09 -5.57 13.37
C VAL A 399 -12.13 -5.18 14.85
N ALA A 400 -11.03 -5.34 15.57
CA ALA A 400 -10.93 -4.93 16.97
C ALA A 400 -11.11 -3.42 17.14
N GLY A 401 -10.56 -2.61 16.23
CA GLY A 401 -10.77 -1.17 16.19
C GLY A 401 -12.25 -0.81 16.05
N PHE A 402 -12.95 -1.42 15.08
CA PHE A 402 -14.39 -1.25 14.91
C PHE A 402 -15.19 -1.71 16.14
N ALA A 403 -14.88 -2.87 16.70
CA ALA A 403 -15.56 -3.41 17.88
C ALA A 403 -15.39 -2.50 19.10
N CYS A 404 -14.17 -2.03 19.37
CA CYS A 404 -13.89 -1.07 20.45
C CYS A 404 -14.65 0.24 20.24
N TYR A 405 -14.71 0.75 19.01
CA TYR A 405 -15.41 1.99 18.70
C TYR A 405 -16.93 1.84 18.85
N LEU A 406 -17.50 0.71 18.41
CA LEU A 406 -18.91 0.35 18.61
C LEU A 406 -19.25 0.21 20.09
N ALA A 407 -18.40 -0.45 20.89
CA ALA A 407 -18.58 -0.57 22.34
C ALA A 407 -18.57 0.81 23.02
N ALA A 408 -17.67 1.72 22.59
CA ALA A 408 -17.65 3.10 23.08
C ALA A 408 -18.93 3.87 22.73
N ILE A 409 -19.45 3.71 21.51
CA ILE A 409 -20.74 4.28 21.07
C ILE A 409 -21.89 3.72 21.90
N ALA A 410 -21.98 2.40 22.07
CA ALA A 410 -23.02 1.73 22.85
C ALA A 410 -23.03 2.22 24.30
N TYR A 411 -21.86 2.29 24.94
CA TYR A 411 -21.70 2.86 26.28
C TYR A 411 -22.21 4.31 26.37
N ARG A 412 -21.92 5.13 25.34
CA ARG A 412 -22.40 6.51 25.27
C ARG A 412 -23.92 6.59 25.09
N LEU A 413 -24.49 5.74 24.26
CA LEU A 413 -25.94 5.63 24.06
C LEU A 413 -26.64 5.26 25.37
N VAL A 414 -26.17 4.24 26.08
CA VAL A 414 -26.72 3.84 27.39
C VAL A 414 -26.70 5.01 28.39
N LYS A 415 -25.58 5.75 28.48
CA LYS A 415 -25.50 6.95 29.32
C LYS A 415 -26.44 8.06 28.86
N LEU A 416 -26.67 8.21 27.56
CA LEU A 416 -27.58 9.20 27.00
C LEU A 416 -29.04 8.87 27.34
N PHE A 417 -29.44 7.61 27.21
CA PHE A 417 -30.80 7.14 27.54
C PHE A 417 -31.12 7.23 29.03
N ARG A 418 -30.11 7.08 29.89
CA ARG A 418 -30.26 7.25 31.35
C ARG A 418 -30.28 8.72 31.81
N GLN A 419 -29.99 9.67 30.91
CA GLN A 419 -30.04 11.11 31.23
C GLN A 419 -31.43 11.68 30.88
N PRO A 420 -32.16 12.29 31.83
CA PRO A 420 -33.50 12.82 31.57
C PRO A 420 -33.56 13.89 30.47
N SER A 421 -32.50 14.71 30.37
CA SER A 421 -32.37 15.76 29.35
C SER A 421 -30.95 15.83 28.82
N PRO A 422 -30.61 15.00 27.80
CA PRO A 422 -29.26 14.98 27.26
C PRO A 422 -28.96 16.25 26.46
N SER A 423 -27.80 16.84 26.70
CA SER A 423 -27.43 18.10 26.05
C SER A 423 -27.44 17.96 24.52
N PRO A 424 -27.95 18.96 23.75
CA PRO A 424 -27.96 18.89 22.29
C PRO A 424 -26.57 18.69 21.66
N ARG A 425 -25.54 19.23 22.31
CA ARG A 425 -24.13 19.02 21.92
C ARG A 425 -23.71 17.56 22.04
N THR A 426 -24.20 16.84 23.05
CA THR A 426 -23.91 15.40 23.21
C THR A 426 -24.54 14.58 22.08
N LYS A 427 -25.79 14.90 21.69
CA LYS A 427 -26.46 14.25 20.55
C LYS A 427 -25.72 14.49 19.23
N LEU A 428 -25.29 15.73 18.99
CA LEU A 428 -24.50 16.08 17.81
C LEU A 428 -23.12 15.38 17.81
N ALA A 429 -22.43 15.33 18.95
CA ALA A 429 -21.15 14.63 19.08
C ALA A 429 -21.28 13.13 18.80
N LEU A 430 -22.34 12.49 19.30
CA LEU A 430 -22.64 11.09 18.99
C LEU A 430 -22.92 10.89 17.48
N SER A 431 -23.65 11.81 16.86
CA SER A 431 -23.91 11.78 15.41
C SER A 431 -22.61 11.90 14.60
N ALA A 432 -21.65 12.72 15.05
CA ALA A 432 -20.34 12.85 14.40
C ALA A 432 -19.48 11.58 14.53
N VAL A 433 -19.53 10.91 15.68
CA VAL A 433 -18.86 9.63 15.92
C VAL A 433 -19.47 8.54 15.04
N LEU A 434 -20.80 8.51 14.89
CA LEU A 434 -21.48 7.60 13.96
C LEU A 434 -21.15 7.89 12.49
N LEU A 435 -21.07 9.16 12.10
CA LEU A 435 -20.60 9.58 10.78
C LEU A 435 -19.19 9.03 10.52
N LEU A 436 -18.25 9.25 11.45
CA LEU A 436 -16.87 8.77 11.30
C LEU A 436 -16.80 7.23 11.20
N LEU A 437 -17.54 6.51 12.05
CA LEU A 437 -17.62 5.05 11.99
C LEU A 437 -18.15 4.58 10.63
N SER A 438 -19.28 5.15 10.19
CA SER A 438 -19.95 4.73 8.95
C SER A 438 -19.12 5.04 7.71
N THR A 439 -18.49 6.23 7.67
CA THR A 439 -17.55 6.60 6.62
C THR A 439 -16.36 5.65 6.59
N THR A 440 -15.78 5.30 7.74
CA THR A 440 -14.63 4.38 7.79
C THR A 440 -15.02 2.97 7.33
N ALA A 441 -16.16 2.44 7.79
CA ALA A 441 -16.67 1.14 7.36
C ALA A 441 -16.95 1.11 5.85
N MET A 442 -17.60 2.15 5.34
CA MET A 442 -17.87 2.28 3.91
C MET A 442 -16.57 2.32 3.10
N GLN A 443 -15.55 3.04 3.56
CA GLN A 443 -14.26 3.13 2.85
C GLN A 443 -13.42 1.87 2.95
N TRP A 444 -13.71 0.96 3.87
CA TRP A 444 -13.10 -0.37 3.88
C TRP A 444 -13.72 -1.30 2.83
N VAL A 445 -15.05 -1.19 2.64
CA VAL A 445 -15.84 -2.11 1.80
C VAL A 445 -15.91 -1.64 0.34
N VAL A 446 -16.15 -0.35 0.09
CA VAL A 446 -16.41 0.18 -1.26
C VAL A 446 -15.24 -0.04 -2.23
N PRO A 447 -13.97 0.15 -1.84
CA PRO A 447 -12.84 -0.16 -2.73
C PRO A 447 -12.82 -1.61 -3.23
N VAL A 448 -13.18 -2.57 -2.37
CA VAL A 448 -13.29 -3.98 -2.76
C VAL A 448 -14.47 -4.19 -3.73
N LEU A 449 -15.62 -3.58 -3.45
CA LEU A 449 -16.81 -3.70 -4.30
C LEU A 449 -16.68 -2.99 -5.65
N GLY A 450 -15.91 -1.89 -5.69
CA GLY A 450 -15.81 -0.98 -6.83
C GLY A 450 -14.59 -1.22 -7.72
N ASN A 451 -13.51 -1.80 -7.19
CA ASN A 451 -12.25 -1.98 -7.91
C ASN A 451 -11.65 -3.39 -7.71
N GLY A 452 -12.34 -4.31 -7.02
CA GLY A 452 -11.76 -5.60 -6.67
C GLY A 452 -10.44 -5.42 -5.90
N GLU A 453 -9.39 -6.11 -6.35
CA GLU A 453 -8.05 -5.95 -5.77
C GLU A 453 -7.14 -5.00 -6.56
N ALA A 454 -7.67 -4.26 -7.53
CA ALA A 454 -6.87 -3.39 -8.39
C ALA A 454 -6.41 -2.17 -7.60
N ASP A 455 -5.09 -1.96 -7.58
CA ASP A 455 -4.46 -0.79 -6.97
C ASP A 455 -4.92 -0.50 -5.52
N LEU A 456 -5.13 -1.58 -4.75
CA LEU A 456 -5.81 -1.51 -3.47
C LEU A 456 -5.09 -0.63 -2.44
N GLN A 457 -3.75 -0.56 -2.48
CA GLN A 457 -2.96 0.30 -1.58
C GLN A 457 -3.37 1.77 -1.72
N LYS A 458 -3.51 2.29 -2.95
CA LYS A 458 -3.95 3.66 -3.17
C LYS A 458 -5.42 3.83 -2.80
N HIS A 459 -6.28 2.88 -3.17
CA HIS A 459 -7.71 2.97 -2.85
C HIS A 459 -8.03 2.83 -1.35
N MET A 460 -7.12 2.26 -0.55
CA MET A 460 -7.22 2.20 0.91
C MET A 460 -6.75 3.45 1.65
N PHE A 461 -6.24 4.47 0.95
CA PHE A 461 -5.76 5.71 1.55
C PHE A 461 -6.80 6.40 2.45
N LEU A 462 -8.04 6.58 1.95
CA LEU A 462 -9.10 7.25 2.71
C LEU A 462 -9.57 6.38 3.90
N PHE A 463 -9.63 5.06 3.74
CA PHE A 463 -9.89 4.16 4.86
C PHE A 463 -8.83 4.33 5.96
N ALA A 464 -7.54 4.32 5.60
CA ALA A 464 -6.45 4.52 6.55
C ALA A 464 -6.60 5.86 7.29
N ALA A 465 -6.84 6.95 6.55
CA ALA A 465 -7.00 8.28 7.16
C ALA A 465 -8.21 8.37 8.10
N CYS A 466 -9.34 7.76 7.74
CA CYS A 466 -10.53 7.73 8.60
C CYS A 466 -10.34 6.82 9.82
N PHE A 467 -9.68 5.67 9.66
CA PHE A 467 -9.32 4.79 10.76
C PHE A 467 -8.38 5.48 11.76
N ASP A 468 -7.40 6.24 11.27
CA ASP A 468 -6.47 7.00 12.12
C ASP A 468 -7.16 8.15 12.83
N LEU A 469 -8.14 8.77 12.19
CA LEU A 469 -9.01 9.74 12.83
C LEU A 469 -9.87 9.09 13.92
N MET A 470 -10.36 7.85 13.73
CA MET A 470 -11.04 7.08 14.78
C MET A 470 -10.11 6.81 15.96
N LEU A 471 -8.86 6.39 15.70
CA LEU A 471 -7.84 6.18 16.73
C LEU A 471 -7.55 7.48 17.51
N LEU A 472 -7.38 8.60 16.82
CA LEU A 472 -7.11 9.89 17.44
C LEU A 472 -8.30 10.39 18.29
N VAL A 473 -9.53 10.27 17.79
CA VAL A 473 -10.76 10.61 18.53
C VAL A 473 -10.91 9.70 19.75
N GLY A 474 -10.65 8.40 19.61
CA GLY A 474 -10.67 7.43 20.69
C GLY A 474 -9.63 7.74 21.77
N ALA A 475 -8.39 8.04 21.37
CA ALA A 475 -7.31 8.43 22.27
C ALA A 475 -7.64 9.73 23.02
N ALA A 476 -8.17 10.74 22.33
CA ALA A 476 -8.62 11.97 22.96
C ALA A 476 -9.71 11.72 24.01
N TRP A 477 -10.64 10.83 23.70
CA TRP A 477 -11.72 10.45 24.61
C TRP A 477 -11.22 9.74 25.87
N ILE A 478 -10.25 8.82 25.72
CA ILE A 478 -9.60 8.11 26.82
C ILE A 478 -8.79 9.08 27.68
N ALA A 479 -7.93 9.91 27.07
CA ALA A 479 -7.06 10.85 27.76
C ALA A 479 -7.83 11.86 28.64
N ASP A 480 -9.04 12.23 28.22
CA ASP A 480 -9.91 13.14 28.96
C ASP A 480 -10.59 12.51 30.18
N ARG A 481 -10.67 11.18 30.23
CA ARG A 481 -11.54 10.43 31.18
C ARG A 481 -10.80 9.49 32.08
N ALA A 482 -9.69 8.96 31.60
CA ALA A 482 -8.86 8.07 32.35
C ALA A 482 -8.21 8.80 33.55
N THR A 483 -8.18 8.13 34.70
CA THR A 483 -7.07 8.32 35.64
C THR A 483 -5.80 7.78 34.98
N ALA A 484 -4.60 8.28 35.32
CA ALA A 484 -3.35 7.89 34.65
C ALA A 484 -3.18 6.35 34.50
N ARG A 485 -3.70 5.57 35.46
CA ARG A 485 -3.78 4.09 35.42
C ARG A 485 -4.59 3.51 34.26
N SER A 486 -5.73 4.10 33.88
CA SER A 486 -6.58 3.55 32.81
C SER A 486 -6.01 3.81 31.42
N VAL A 487 -5.29 4.93 31.23
CA VAL A 487 -4.52 5.18 29.99
C VAL A 487 -3.40 4.15 29.89
N LEU A 488 -2.67 3.91 30.98
CA LEU A 488 -1.60 2.91 31.02
C LEU A 488 -2.10 1.49 30.73
N ILE A 489 -3.28 1.09 31.24
CA ILE A 489 -3.85 -0.24 30.98
C ILE A 489 -4.31 -0.40 29.52
N VAL A 490 -4.93 0.63 28.92
CA VAL A 490 -5.33 0.56 27.51
C VAL A 490 -4.11 0.62 26.59
N CYS A 491 -3.11 1.45 26.90
CA CYS A 491 -1.83 1.45 26.19
C CYS A 491 -1.08 0.12 26.36
N ALA A 492 -1.08 -0.48 27.56
CA ALA A 492 -0.48 -1.79 27.80
C ALA A 492 -1.23 -2.89 27.06
N ALA A 493 -2.57 -2.91 27.08
CA ALA A 493 -3.37 -3.89 26.32
C ALA A 493 -3.18 -3.74 24.80
N ALA A 494 -3.05 -2.51 24.29
CA ALA A 494 -2.75 -2.23 22.89
C ALA A 494 -1.30 -2.61 22.50
N LEU A 495 -0.35 -2.53 23.44
CA LEU A 495 1.03 -2.99 23.27
C LEU A 495 1.20 -4.51 23.44
N LEU A 496 0.28 -5.18 24.16
CA LEU A 496 0.31 -6.62 24.41
C LEU A 496 -0.27 -7.44 23.24
N LEU A 497 -1.16 -6.88 22.42
CA LEU A 497 -1.75 -7.57 21.25
C LEU A 497 -0.73 -7.89 20.13
N PRO A 498 0.27 -7.03 19.83
CA PRO A 498 1.40 -7.40 18.97
C PRO A 498 2.43 -8.30 19.67
N ALA A 499 2.62 -8.13 20.99
CA ALA A 499 3.60 -8.91 21.76
C ALA A 499 3.22 -10.40 21.87
N PHE A 500 1.92 -10.72 21.89
CA PHE A 500 1.44 -12.10 22.02
C PHE A 500 1.83 -13.01 20.84
N ARG A 501 2.18 -12.43 19.67
CA ARG A 501 2.70 -13.19 18.52
C ARG A 501 4.23 -13.22 18.41
N TRP A 502 4.94 -12.37 19.17
CA TRP A 502 6.40 -12.39 19.22
C TRP A 502 6.92 -13.31 20.34
N THR A 503 6.13 -13.56 21.39
CA THR A 503 6.49 -14.51 22.45
C THR A 503 6.16 -15.97 22.13
N GLN A 504 5.63 -16.24 20.94
CA GLN A 504 5.50 -17.59 20.40
C GLN A 504 6.60 -17.78 19.35
N GLU A 505 7.86 -17.78 19.80
CA GLU A 505 8.81 -18.66 19.13
C GLU A 505 8.18 -20.05 19.16
N PRO A 506 8.13 -20.80 18.05
CA PRO A 506 7.76 -22.20 18.13
C PRO A 506 8.69 -22.83 19.17
N GLU A 507 8.10 -23.25 20.29
CA GLU A 507 8.79 -23.91 21.38
C GLU A 507 9.63 -25.01 20.75
N SER A 508 10.94 -24.79 20.68
CA SER A 508 11.87 -25.77 20.14
C SER A 508 11.76 -26.96 21.08
N ALA A 509 11.08 -28.01 20.60
CA ALA A 509 10.94 -29.25 21.33
C ALA A 509 12.34 -29.66 21.82
N PRO A 510 12.50 -30.01 23.11
CA PRO A 510 13.81 -30.34 23.65
C PRO A 510 14.46 -31.42 22.78
N ALA A 511 15.66 -31.10 22.30
CA ALA A 511 16.43 -31.93 21.38
C ALA A 511 16.79 -33.26 22.05
N THR A 512 15.94 -34.27 21.90
CA THR A 512 16.38 -35.66 21.95
C THR A 512 17.19 -35.92 20.69
N ALA A 513 18.43 -36.37 20.86
CA ALA A 513 19.35 -36.79 19.80
C ALA A 513 18.73 -37.89 18.93
N ALA A 514 17.92 -37.49 17.95
CA ALA A 514 17.43 -38.35 16.89
C ALA A 514 18.24 -38.03 15.62
N SER A 515 18.75 -39.07 14.98
CA SER A 515 19.74 -39.05 13.91
C SER A 515 19.20 -38.58 12.54
N GLY A 516 18.57 -37.40 12.44
CA GLY A 516 18.02 -36.90 11.17
C GLY A 516 17.88 -35.38 11.09
N ILE A 517 18.03 -34.84 9.88
CA ILE A 517 17.85 -33.42 9.54
C ILE A 517 16.35 -33.09 9.55
N ARG A 518 15.97 -32.02 10.21
CA ARG A 518 14.59 -31.53 10.35
C ARG A 518 14.46 -30.12 9.78
N VAL A 519 13.22 -29.77 9.44
CA VAL A 519 12.87 -28.40 9.06
C VAL A 519 13.12 -27.45 10.24
N GLY A 520 13.80 -26.34 9.98
CA GLY A 520 14.25 -25.37 10.99
C GLY A 520 15.69 -25.57 11.45
N ASP A 521 16.29 -26.74 11.20
CA ASP A 521 17.67 -26.99 11.58
C ASP A 521 18.64 -26.13 10.76
N THR A 522 19.78 -25.81 11.39
CA THR A 522 20.92 -25.18 10.73
C THR A 522 21.95 -26.22 10.33
N VAL A 523 22.33 -26.20 9.06
CA VAL A 523 23.36 -27.05 8.45
C VAL A 523 24.55 -26.20 8.02
N GLN A 524 25.76 -26.72 8.21
CA GLN A 524 26.99 -26.17 7.66
C GLN A 524 27.42 -27.01 6.45
N LEU A 525 27.52 -26.37 5.29
CA LEU A 525 27.86 -27.02 4.02
C LEU A 525 28.56 -26.03 3.07
N GLY A 526 29.77 -26.34 2.61
CA GLY A 526 30.56 -25.46 1.74
C GLY A 526 31.16 -24.23 2.45
N ARG A 527 31.97 -23.48 1.70
CA ARG A 527 32.63 -22.25 2.15
C ARG A 527 32.59 -21.18 1.07
N TYR A 528 32.60 -19.92 1.47
CA TYR A 528 32.76 -18.78 0.56
C TYR A 528 33.61 -17.70 1.24
N GLU A 529 34.63 -17.17 0.55
CA GLU A 529 35.61 -16.23 1.10
C GLU A 529 36.17 -16.68 2.47
N ASP A 530 36.59 -17.95 2.54
CA ASP A 530 37.11 -18.64 3.73
C ASP A 530 36.15 -18.76 4.94
N LYS A 531 34.91 -18.31 4.80
CA LYS A 531 33.88 -18.44 5.82
C LYS A 531 32.99 -19.66 5.56
N PRO A 532 32.68 -20.47 6.60
CA PRO A 532 31.72 -21.56 6.46
C PRO A 532 30.32 -21.03 6.16
N LEU A 533 29.63 -21.69 5.24
CA LEU A 533 28.26 -21.32 4.89
C LEU A 533 27.27 -22.02 5.84
N LEU A 534 26.34 -21.23 6.38
CA LEU A 534 25.26 -21.70 7.23
C LEU A 534 23.93 -21.65 6.48
N TRP A 535 23.20 -22.75 6.53
CA TRP A 535 21.96 -22.97 5.80
C TRP A 535 20.84 -23.29 6.77
N THR A 536 19.66 -22.73 6.56
CA THR A 536 18.44 -23.15 7.23
C THR A 536 17.71 -24.17 6.37
N VAL A 537 17.29 -25.29 6.96
CA VAL A 537 16.44 -26.28 6.30
C VAL A 537 15.01 -25.74 6.26
N LEU A 538 14.52 -25.34 5.08
CA LEU A 538 13.19 -24.75 4.91
C LEU A 538 12.09 -25.79 4.76
N ALA A 539 12.36 -26.84 4.00
CA ALA A 539 11.38 -27.87 3.68
C ALA A 539 12.06 -29.20 3.36
N LYS A 540 11.26 -30.25 3.36
CA LYS A 540 11.59 -31.56 2.79
C LYS A 540 10.63 -31.78 1.63
N GLU A 541 11.16 -31.82 0.42
CA GLU A 541 10.45 -31.97 -0.84
C GLU A 541 10.89 -33.27 -1.54
N GLU A 542 10.33 -33.57 -2.70
CA GLU A 542 10.68 -34.78 -3.47
C GLU A 542 12.14 -34.74 -3.94
N GLU A 543 12.63 -33.56 -4.28
CA GLU A 543 13.98 -33.29 -4.76
C GLU A 543 15.03 -33.33 -3.63
N GLY A 544 14.64 -33.16 -2.37
CA GLY A 544 15.57 -33.13 -1.25
C GLY A 544 15.13 -32.25 -0.07
N TYR A 545 16.04 -32.03 0.87
CA TYR A 545 15.91 -30.98 1.86
C TYR A 545 16.24 -29.64 1.21
N LEU A 546 15.26 -28.74 1.11
CA LEU A 546 15.46 -27.38 0.62
C LEU A 546 16.24 -26.58 1.66
N LEU A 547 17.50 -26.29 1.34
CA LEU A 547 18.39 -25.47 2.15
C LEU A 547 18.38 -24.05 1.62
N TRP A 548 18.37 -23.07 2.52
CA TRP A 548 18.46 -21.66 2.17
C TRP A 548 19.48 -20.95 3.04
N SER A 549 20.36 -20.17 2.44
CA SER A 549 21.41 -19.47 3.17
C SER A 549 20.82 -18.62 4.28
N ARG A 550 21.40 -18.72 5.47
CA ARG A 550 20.94 -18.01 6.67
C ARG A 550 20.96 -16.50 6.44
N ASP A 551 22.08 -16.00 5.90
CA ASP A 551 22.37 -14.59 5.64
C ASP A 551 22.74 -14.39 4.16
N ALA A 552 22.81 -13.13 3.72
CA ALA A 552 23.30 -12.81 2.38
C ALA A 552 24.83 -13.02 2.34
N ILE A 553 25.28 -13.79 1.35
CA ILE A 553 26.69 -14.22 1.26
C ILE A 553 27.59 -13.19 0.57
N ALA A 554 26.99 -12.35 -0.28
CA ALA A 554 27.66 -11.31 -1.06
C ALA A 554 26.60 -10.29 -1.51
N ALA A 555 27.04 -9.13 -1.97
CA ALA A 555 26.22 -8.18 -2.72
C ALA A 555 26.69 -8.15 -4.18
N LYS A 556 25.78 -8.42 -5.12
CA LYS A 556 26.07 -8.53 -6.55
C LYS A 556 24.89 -8.06 -7.39
N PRO A 557 25.13 -7.48 -8.59
CA PRO A 557 24.07 -7.30 -9.57
C PRO A 557 23.44 -8.66 -9.91
N PHE A 558 22.16 -8.64 -10.24
CA PHE A 558 21.48 -9.79 -10.81
C PHE A 558 22.03 -10.10 -12.20
N ASP A 559 22.21 -9.05 -12.99
CA ASP A 559 22.77 -9.11 -14.34
C ASP A 559 23.49 -7.79 -14.65
N ALA A 560 24.68 -7.84 -15.24
CA ALA A 560 25.41 -6.63 -15.60
C ALA A 560 24.73 -5.89 -16.77
N VAL A 561 25.11 -4.63 -16.97
CA VAL A 561 24.69 -3.88 -18.15
C VAL A 561 25.41 -4.42 -19.40
N ASP A 562 24.69 -4.50 -20.51
CA ASP A 562 25.28 -4.86 -21.80
C ASP A 562 25.34 -3.64 -22.73
N GLU A 563 26.48 -2.94 -22.71
CA GLU A 563 26.70 -1.74 -23.52
C GLU A 563 26.70 -2.01 -25.04
N SER A 564 26.79 -3.27 -25.46
CA SER A 564 26.78 -3.67 -26.87
C SER A 564 25.37 -3.62 -27.50
N LEU A 565 24.32 -3.67 -26.67
CA LEU A 565 22.93 -3.61 -27.13
C LEU A 565 22.57 -2.25 -27.73
N PRO A 566 21.61 -2.17 -28.68
CA PRO A 566 21.13 -0.91 -29.24
C PRO A 566 20.66 0.10 -28.18
N ALA A 567 20.77 1.39 -28.49
CA ALA A 567 20.21 2.44 -27.65
C ALA A 567 18.68 2.29 -27.55
N GLY A 568 18.14 2.36 -26.33
CA GLY A 568 16.72 2.16 -26.05
C GLY A 568 16.39 0.79 -25.46
N GLU A 569 17.28 -0.20 -25.53
CA GLU A 569 17.12 -1.45 -24.79
C GLU A 569 17.40 -1.25 -23.29
N GLU A 570 16.45 -1.62 -22.42
CA GLU A 570 16.61 -1.44 -20.98
C GLU A 570 17.88 -2.14 -20.44
N ALA A 571 18.22 -3.32 -20.98
CA ALA A 571 19.38 -4.10 -20.55
C ALA A 571 20.73 -3.37 -20.77
N ARG A 572 20.78 -2.42 -21.72
CA ARG A 572 21.96 -1.57 -21.94
C ARG A 572 22.29 -0.67 -20.76
N SER A 573 21.28 -0.25 -20.00
CA SER A 573 21.44 0.73 -18.90
C SER A 573 21.12 0.17 -17.52
N TYR A 574 20.31 -0.90 -17.44
CA TYR A 574 19.73 -1.39 -16.20
C TYR A 574 19.88 -2.91 -15.99
N GLY A 575 20.55 -3.63 -16.91
CA GLY A 575 20.69 -5.09 -16.89
C GLY A 575 19.41 -5.84 -17.27
N SER A 576 19.46 -7.16 -17.42
CA SER A 576 18.30 -7.98 -17.75
C SER A 576 17.70 -8.70 -16.55
N ASN A 577 16.36 -8.80 -16.51
CA ASN A 577 15.66 -9.60 -15.50
C ASN A 577 15.47 -11.09 -15.85
N ASP A 578 16.17 -11.60 -16.88
CA ASP A 578 16.14 -13.01 -17.25
C ASP A 578 17.12 -13.83 -16.39
N TRP A 579 16.56 -14.66 -15.51
CA TRP A 579 17.34 -15.52 -14.62
C TRP A 579 18.26 -16.49 -15.35
N GLU A 580 17.83 -17.07 -16.47
CA GLU A 580 18.56 -18.19 -17.10
C GLU A 580 19.92 -17.74 -17.67
N THR A 581 19.92 -16.55 -18.28
CA THR A 581 21.10 -15.93 -18.88
C THR A 581 21.86 -15.03 -17.91
N SER A 582 21.30 -14.76 -16.72
CA SER A 582 21.85 -13.80 -15.77
C SER A 582 23.27 -14.14 -15.33
N ASP A 583 24.10 -13.10 -15.21
CA ASP A 583 25.44 -13.22 -14.62
C ASP A 583 25.42 -13.81 -13.22
N LEU A 584 24.40 -13.50 -12.42
CA LEU A 584 24.27 -14.01 -11.06
C LEU A 584 24.05 -15.52 -11.03
N ARG A 585 23.20 -16.06 -11.91
CA ARG A 585 22.99 -17.53 -12.02
C ARG A 585 24.27 -18.24 -12.45
N ARG A 586 25.01 -17.66 -13.40
CA ARG A 586 26.31 -18.18 -13.84
C ARG A 586 27.30 -18.21 -12.68
N TRP A 587 27.46 -17.09 -11.99
CA TRP A 587 28.33 -16.97 -10.81
C TRP A 587 27.98 -17.98 -9.71
N LEU A 588 26.68 -18.20 -9.43
CA LEU A 588 26.23 -19.17 -8.43
C LEU A 588 26.64 -20.61 -8.76
N ASN A 589 26.59 -20.99 -10.04
CA ASN A 589 26.84 -22.36 -10.48
C ASN A 589 28.29 -22.60 -10.95
N GLU A 590 29.12 -21.55 -10.99
CA GLU A 590 30.55 -21.64 -11.30
C GLU A 590 31.39 -21.23 -10.09
N THR A 591 31.62 -19.92 -9.90
CA THR A 591 32.53 -19.37 -8.89
C THR A 591 32.10 -19.67 -7.45
N PHE A 592 30.81 -19.52 -7.13
CA PHE A 592 30.31 -19.83 -5.79
C PHE A 592 30.38 -21.34 -5.50
N LEU A 593 29.99 -22.17 -6.47
CA LEU A 593 30.01 -23.63 -6.35
C LEU A 593 31.44 -24.21 -6.22
N ALA A 594 32.47 -23.47 -6.65
CA ALA A 594 33.87 -23.83 -6.42
C ALA A 594 34.24 -23.90 -4.93
N GLY A 595 33.48 -23.22 -4.04
CA GLY A 595 33.65 -23.25 -2.60
C GLY A 595 33.18 -24.53 -1.90
N PHE A 596 32.63 -25.50 -2.66
CA PHE A 596 32.20 -26.80 -2.16
C PHE A 596 33.21 -27.87 -2.58
N THR A 597 33.51 -28.79 -1.66
CA THR A 597 34.33 -29.97 -1.98
C THR A 597 33.59 -30.93 -2.91
N ASP A 598 34.31 -31.82 -3.58
CA ASP A 598 33.69 -32.82 -4.48
C ASP A 598 32.67 -33.71 -3.76
N GLU A 599 32.94 -34.07 -2.50
CA GLU A 599 32.01 -34.85 -1.69
C GLU A 599 30.75 -34.06 -1.33
N GLU A 600 30.88 -32.77 -0.98
CA GLU A 600 29.73 -31.91 -0.72
C GLU A 600 28.90 -31.69 -1.98
N ARG A 601 29.53 -31.51 -3.15
CA ARG A 601 28.83 -31.36 -4.44
C ARG A 601 28.00 -32.58 -4.79
N LYS A 602 28.46 -33.80 -4.47
CA LYS A 602 27.70 -35.05 -4.67
C LYS A 602 26.46 -35.16 -3.77
N LEU A 603 26.37 -34.35 -2.71
CA LEU A 603 25.20 -34.27 -1.83
C LEU A 603 24.12 -33.32 -2.35
N LEU A 604 24.44 -32.48 -3.34
CA LEU A 604 23.49 -31.55 -3.94
C LEU A 604 22.67 -32.24 -5.04
N THR A 605 21.39 -31.91 -5.12
CA THR A 605 20.48 -32.43 -6.13
C THR A 605 20.07 -31.30 -7.08
N ALA A 606 20.22 -31.53 -8.38
CA ALA A 606 19.66 -30.64 -9.38
C ALA A 606 18.13 -30.85 -9.45
N ALA A 607 17.37 -29.76 -9.38
CA ALA A 607 15.92 -29.77 -9.40
C ALA A 607 15.39 -29.08 -10.66
N ALA A 608 14.33 -29.64 -11.27
CA ALA A 608 13.64 -29.00 -12.39
C ALA A 608 12.64 -27.96 -11.83
N LEU A 609 13.05 -26.69 -11.82
CA LEU A 609 12.26 -25.61 -11.23
C LEU A 609 11.54 -24.79 -12.29
N ASN A 610 10.34 -24.31 -11.93
CA ASN A 610 9.65 -23.28 -12.67
C ASN A 610 10.37 -21.94 -12.45
N THR A 611 10.67 -21.22 -13.54
CA THR A 611 11.23 -19.87 -13.54
C THR A 611 10.26 -18.97 -14.31
N LEU A 612 9.76 -17.93 -13.66
CA LEU A 612 8.84 -17.00 -14.28
C LEU A 612 9.55 -16.07 -15.26
N VAL A 613 8.84 -15.64 -16.30
CA VAL A 613 9.31 -14.77 -17.38
C VAL A 613 8.50 -13.48 -17.38
N SER A 614 9.13 -12.35 -17.69
CA SER A 614 8.44 -11.05 -17.76
C SER A 614 7.54 -10.94 -19.00
N ALA A 615 6.54 -10.05 -18.97
CA ALA A 615 5.67 -9.81 -20.11
C ALA A 615 6.42 -9.21 -21.32
N GLN A 616 7.63 -8.68 -21.09
CA GLN A 616 8.51 -8.12 -22.11
C GLN A 616 9.39 -9.19 -22.81
N ARG A 617 9.34 -10.46 -22.37
CA ARG A 617 10.17 -11.57 -22.86
C ARG A 617 9.34 -12.80 -23.23
N LEU A 618 8.17 -12.59 -23.85
CA LEU A 618 7.27 -13.68 -24.22
C LEU A 618 7.89 -14.69 -25.20
N ASP A 619 8.94 -14.29 -25.92
CA ASP A 619 9.76 -15.17 -26.76
C ASP A 619 10.40 -16.33 -25.98
N ARG A 620 10.59 -16.17 -24.66
CA ARG A 620 11.16 -17.19 -23.76
C ARG A 620 10.12 -18.04 -23.03
N LYS A 621 8.83 -17.76 -23.22
CA LYS A 621 7.74 -18.44 -22.53
C LYS A 621 7.58 -19.89 -23.01
N GLN A 622 7.49 -20.84 -22.07
CA GLN A 622 7.09 -22.23 -22.36
C GLN A 622 5.67 -22.55 -21.87
N PHE A 623 5.24 -21.96 -20.76
CA PHE A 623 3.89 -22.14 -20.19
C PHE A 623 3.34 -20.84 -19.60
N GLY A 624 2.08 -20.86 -19.21
CA GLY A 624 1.37 -19.72 -18.62
C GLY A 624 0.62 -18.88 -19.65
N ASP A 625 -0.44 -18.23 -19.18
CA ASP A 625 -1.39 -17.49 -20.01
C ASP A 625 -1.57 -16.04 -19.55
N GLN A 626 -0.85 -15.59 -18.51
CA GLN A 626 -0.89 -14.22 -18.03
C GLN A 626 0.43 -13.78 -17.38
N PRO A 627 0.72 -12.47 -17.28
CA PRO A 627 1.88 -11.99 -16.52
C PRO A 627 1.72 -12.22 -15.02
N HIS A 628 2.84 -12.36 -14.32
CA HIS A 628 2.85 -12.54 -12.86
C HIS A 628 2.51 -11.26 -12.12
N TYR A 629 1.47 -11.27 -11.28
CA TYR A 629 1.08 -10.10 -10.51
C TYR A 629 2.05 -9.77 -9.42
N TRP A 630 2.25 -8.46 -9.25
CA TRP A 630 3.11 -7.92 -8.24
C TRP A 630 2.31 -7.57 -7.00
N SER A 631 2.86 -7.94 -5.84
CA SER A 631 2.40 -7.49 -4.53
C SER A 631 3.62 -7.27 -3.65
N SER A 632 3.63 -6.18 -2.89
CA SER A 632 4.70 -5.94 -1.93
C SER A 632 4.53 -6.69 -0.62
N ILE A 633 3.34 -7.22 -0.36
CA ILE A 633 3.05 -7.94 0.88
C ILE A 633 3.56 -9.39 0.71
N PRO A 634 4.53 -9.86 1.52
CA PRO A 634 5.22 -11.13 1.28
C PRO A 634 4.30 -12.34 1.16
N ARG A 635 3.30 -12.47 2.04
CA ARG A 635 2.30 -13.57 1.99
C ARG A 635 1.45 -13.57 0.71
N HIS A 636 1.40 -12.44 0.03
CA HIS A 636 0.65 -12.26 -1.21
C HIS A 636 1.59 -12.24 -2.42
N ALA A 637 2.89 -12.51 -2.28
CA ALA A 637 3.84 -12.39 -3.38
C ALA A 637 3.67 -13.45 -4.48
N GLU A 638 3.05 -14.60 -4.14
CA GLU A 638 2.78 -15.70 -5.07
C GLU A 638 1.62 -15.44 -6.03
N GLN A 639 0.65 -14.57 -5.67
CA GLN A 639 -0.49 -14.20 -6.52
C GLN A 639 -1.00 -15.33 -7.44
N ASN A 640 -0.82 -15.16 -8.76
CA ASN A 640 -1.30 -16.01 -9.82
C ASN A 640 -0.19 -16.92 -10.40
N TYR A 641 0.81 -17.29 -9.59
CA TYR A 641 2.03 -18.00 -10.00
C TYR A 641 1.76 -19.16 -10.97
N ASP A 642 0.77 -20.00 -10.68
CA ASP A 642 0.49 -21.22 -11.46
C ASP A 642 -0.01 -20.95 -12.90
N ARG A 643 -0.45 -19.71 -13.17
CA ARG A 643 -0.87 -19.23 -14.50
C ARG A 643 0.15 -18.27 -15.11
N ALA A 644 1.14 -17.83 -14.34
CA ALA A 644 2.10 -16.85 -14.79
C ALA A 644 2.97 -17.39 -15.92
N TYR A 645 3.38 -16.52 -16.84
CA TYR A 645 4.36 -16.86 -17.88
C TYR A 645 5.64 -17.41 -17.25
N GLY A 646 6.06 -18.57 -17.72
CA GLY A 646 7.20 -19.25 -17.17
C GLY A 646 7.78 -20.31 -18.07
N ARG A 647 8.87 -20.90 -17.58
CA ARG A 647 9.59 -22.00 -18.21
C ARG A 647 10.21 -22.91 -17.16
N ARG A 648 10.58 -24.12 -17.56
CA ARG A 648 11.29 -25.05 -16.68
C ARG A 648 12.78 -25.05 -17.01
N ALA A 649 13.60 -24.99 -15.95
CA ALA A 649 15.05 -25.11 -16.05
C ALA A 649 15.57 -26.01 -14.91
N SER A 650 16.64 -26.74 -15.19
CA SER A 650 17.34 -27.51 -14.16
C SER A 650 18.25 -26.59 -13.37
N GLU A 651 18.10 -26.57 -12.05
CA GLU A 651 18.84 -25.69 -11.15
C GLU A 651 19.55 -26.50 -10.07
N LEU A 652 20.85 -26.24 -9.88
CA LEU A 652 21.65 -26.83 -8.80
C LEU A 652 21.79 -25.85 -7.63
N VAL A 653 22.30 -24.65 -7.91
CA VAL A 653 22.30 -23.50 -6.98
C VAL A 653 21.43 -22.39 -7.55
N PHE A 654 20.44 -21.94 -6.78
CA PHE A 654 19.45 -20.96 -7.24
C PHE A 654 19.10 -19.95 -6.16
N LEU A 655 18.20 -19.00 -6.47
CA LEU A 655 17.54 -18.15 -5.48
C LEU A 655 16.09 -18.59 -5.34
N LEU A 656 15.48 -18.46 -4.16
CA LEU A 656 14.05 -18.72 -4.04
C LEU A 656 13.26 -17.82 -5.00
N ASP A 657 12.18 -18.35 -5.56
CA ASP A 657 11.17 -17.55 -6.26
C ASP A 657 10.08 -17.05 -5.29
N ALA A 658 9.11 -16.29 -5.83
CA ALA A 658 8.00 -15.76 -5.04
C ALA A 658 7.13 -16.86 -4.40
N GLN A 659 6.90 -18.00 -5.06
CA GLN A 659 6.08 -19.10 -4.54
C GLN A 659 6.80 -19.82 -3.40
N GLN A 660 8.08 -20.14 -3.57
CA GLN A 660 8.92 -20.73 -2.53
C GLN A 660 9.06 -19.79 -1.32
N LEU A 661 9.20 -18.49 -1.57
CA LEU A 661 9.22 -17.47 -0.52
C LEU A 661 7.91 -17.45 0.29
N VAL A 662 6.74 -17.56 -0.36
CA VAL A 662 5.45 -17.59 0.37
C VAL A 662 5.31 -18.90 1.15
N ARG A 663 5.47 -20.04 0.47
CA ARG A 663 5.21 -21.38 1.03
C ARG A 663 6.13 -21.74 2.20
N HIS A 664 7.41 -21.36 2.13
CA HIS A 664 8.40 -21.84 3.08
C HIS A 664 8.93 -20.78 4.05
N VAL A 665 8.80 -19.48 3.71
CA VAL A 665 9.41 -18.38 4.49
C VAL A 665 8.36 -17.46 5.10
N SER A 666 7.52 -16.84 4.28
CA SER A 666 6.61 -15.76 4.71
C SER A 666 5.58 -16.20 5.74
N MET A 667 5.14 -17.46 5.68
CA MET A 667 4.20 -18.05 6.64
C MET A 667 4.84 -18.39 7.99
N ARG A 668 6.18 -18.38 8.09
CA ARG A 668 6.96 -18.73 9.29
C ARG A 668 7.71 -17.54 9.90
N GLY A 669 7.78 -16.40 9.22
CA GLY A 669 8.16 -15.08 9.75
C GLY A 669 9.65 -14.86 10.05
N SER A 670 10.35 -15.82 10.64
CA SER A 670 11.69 -15.65 11.23
C SER A 670 12.84 -15.42 10.22
N PHE A 671 12.63 -15.73 8.94
CA PHE A 671 13.72 -15.71 7.93
C PHE A 671 13.49 -14.70 6.80
N LEU A 672 12.48 -13.83 6.90
CA LEU A 672 12.13 -12.88 5.84
C LEU A 672 13.22 -11.83 5.61
N THR A 673 13.84 -11.32 6.67
CA THR A 673 14.94 -10.35 6.59
C THR A 673 16.28 -11.06 6.65
N LYS A 674 17.31 -10.44 6.06
CA LYS A 674 18.66 -11.00 5.95
C LYS A 674 19.69 -9.97 6.35
N ALA A 675 20.78 -10.42 6.97
CA ALA A 675 21.96 -9.60 7.20
C ALA A 675 22.97 -9.78 6.07
N ASN A 676 23.77 -8.75 5.79
CA ASN A 676 24.96 -8.85 4.96
C ASN A 676 26.13 -9.47 5.76
N PRO A 677 27.29 -9.74 5.14
CA PRO A 677 28.45 -10.29 5.85
C PRO A 677 29.01 -9.40 6.98
N GLN A 678 28.58 -8.14 7.08
CA GLN A 678 28.93 -7.20 8.15
C GLN A 678 27.88 -7.16 9.28
N GLY A 679 26.79 -7.93 9.19
CA GLY A 679 25.73 -8.01 10.20
C GLY A 679 24.63 -6.95 10.06
N SER A 680 24.68 -6.11 9.02
CA SER A 680 23.65 -5.09 8.76
C SER A 680 22.51 -5.66 7.91
N ALA A 681 21.27 -5.28 8.19
CA ALA A 681 20.12 -5.65 7.35
C ALA A 681 20.37 -5.25 5.90
N THR A 682 20.04 -6.14 4.96
CA THR A 682 20.28 -5.92 3.53
C THR A 682 19.11 -6.44 2.70
N PRO A 683 18.72 -5.74 1.60
CA PRO A 683 17.78 -6.31 0.66
C PRO A 683 18.42 -7.49 -0.08
N TYR A 684 17.63 -8.42 -0.59
CA TYR A 684 18.14 -9.54 -1.38
C TYR A 684 17.28 -9.90 -2.58
N TRP A 685 17.91 -10.50 -3.59
CA TRP A 685 17.27 -10.93 -4.83
C TRP A 685 16.32 -12.12 -4.60
N VAL A 686 15.19 -12.08 -5.31
CA VAL A 686 14.32 -13.23 -5.57
C VAL A 686 14.39 -13.47 -7.07
N ARG A 687 14.56 -14.71 -7.54
CA ARG A 687 14.71 -14.99 -9.00
C ARG A 687 13.46 -14.68 -9.84
N THR A 688 12.43 -14.10 -9.24
CA THR A 688 11.19 -13.74 -9.91
C THR A 688 11.31 -12.34 -10.54
N PRO A 689 11.07 -12.18 -11.85
CA PRO A 689 11.10 -10.87 -12.49
C PRO A 689 9.92 -9.98 -12.08
N TYR A 690 10.07 -8.67 -12.24
CA TYR A 690 8.93 -7.76 -12.29
C TYR A 690 8.29 -7.82 -13.68
N ALA A 691 7.05 -8.28 -13.77
CA ALA A 691 6.46 -8.63 -15.06
C ALA A 691 6.33 -7.46 -16.05
N GLY A 692 6.19 -6.22 -15.54
CA GLY A 692 6.02 -5.01 -16.34
C GLY A 692 7.32 -4.37 -16.87
N SER A 693 8.49 -4.96 -16.62
CA SER A 693 9.80 -4.43 -17.04
C SER A 693 10.69 -5.55 -17.59
N ALA A 694 11.68 -5.21 -18.42
CA ALA A 694 12.70 -6.13 -18.91
C ALA A 694 13.99 -6.10 -18.05
N SER A 695 14.14 -5.10 -17.19
CA SER A 695 15.32 -4.88 -16.35
C SER A 695 15.08 -5.08 -14.86
N MET A 696 13.86 -4.91 -14.37
CA MET A 696 13.60 -4.99 -12.93
C MET A 696 13.33 -6.43 -12.45
N VAL A 697 13.98 -6.79 -11.35
CA VAL A 697 13.86 -8.08 -10.65
C VAL A 697 13.28 -7.84 -9.26
N ARG A 698 12.50 -8.79 -8.74
CA ARG A 698 11.94 -8.67 -7.40
C ARG A 698 13.03 -8.81 -6.34
N ILE A 699 12.89 -8.01 -5.29
CA ILE A 699 13.73 -8.09 -4.09
C ILE A 699 12.86 -8.23 -2.86
N VAL A 700 13.42 -8.77 -1.79
CA VAL A 700 12.90 -8.53 -0.44
C VAL A 700 13.72 -7.40 0.17
N GLY A 701 13.06 -6.35 0.63
CA GLY A 701 13.67 -5.19 1.26
C GLY A 701 14.17 -5.45 2.68
N GLU A 702 14.92 -4.49 3.23
CA GLU A 702 15.39 -4.50 4.62
C GLU A 702 14.24 -4.58 5.64
N ASP A 703 13.05 -4.11 5.25
CA ASP A 703 11.82 -4.12 6.03
C ASP A 703 11.02 -5.44 5.86
N GLY A 704 11.53 -6.39 5.08
CA GLY A 704 10.91 -7.69 4.82
C GLY A 704 9.80 -7.67 3.77
N PHE A 705 9.52 -6.53 3.13
CA PHE A 705 8.53 -6.42 2.06
C PHE A 705 9.12 -6.74 0.69
N VAL A 706 8.27 -7.12 -0.26
CA VAL A 706 8.69 -7.41 -1.64
C VAL A 706 8.66 -6.11 -2.46
N TYR A 707 9.78 -5.74 -3.07
CA TYR A 707 9.88 -4.62 -3.99
C TYR A 707 10.47 -5.11 -5.31
N HIS A 708 10.92 -4.19 -6.15
CA HIS A 708 11.64 -4.49 -7.38
C HIS A 708 12.73 -3.45 -7.60
N ARG A 709 13.82 -3.86 -8.24
CA ARG A 709 15.01 -3.04 -8.51
C ARG A 709 15.62 -3.47 -9.84
N ASP A 710 16.31 -2.53 -10.49
CA ASP A 710 17.09 -2.79 -11.70
C ASP A 710 18.13 -3.89 -11.49
N ALA A 711 18.22 -4.83 -12.43
CA ALA A 711 19.10 -5.99 -12.36
C ALA A 711 20.58 -5.62 -12.18
N ALA A 712 21.02 -4.50 -12.75
CA ALA A 712 22.37 -3.97 -12.59
C ALA A 712 22.67 -3.39 -11.19
N GLY A 713 21.70 -3.34 -10.27
CA GLY A 713 21.88 -2.80 -8.93
C GLY A 713 22.87 -3.61 -8.09
N GLU A 714 24.02 -3.03 -7.73
CA GLU A 714 25.11 -3.72 -7.04
C GLU A 714 24.87 -3.94 -5.53
N ARG A 715 23.92 -3.21 -4.93
CA ARG A 715 23.68 -3.16 -3.48
C ARG A 715 22.64 -4.16 -2.99
N THR A 716 22.46 -5.26 -3.70
CA THR A 716 21.46 -6.28 -3.37
C THR A 716 22.17 -7.58 -2.99
N GLY A 717 21.80 -8.11 -1.83
CA GLY A 717 22.32 -9.35 -1.28
C GLY A 717 21.93 -10.58 -2.10
N VAL A 718 22.83 -11.55 -2.13
CA VAL A 718 22.61 -12.87 -2.72
C VAL A 718 22.35 -13.87 -1.62
N VAL A 719 21.21 -14.56 -1.68
CA VAL A 719 20.80 -15.57 -0.67
C VAL A 719 20.51 -16.89 -1.39
N PRO A 720 21.55 -17.73 -1.59
CA PRO A 720 21.41 -18.97 -2.35
C PRO A 720 20.50 -19.98 -1.66
N ALA A 721 19.91 -20.84 -2.48
CA ALA A 721 19.18 -22.03 -2.10
C ALA A 721 19.72 -23.24 -2.88
N VAL A 722 19.70 -24.41 -2.25
CA VAL A 722 20.10 -25.70 -2.83
C VAL A 722 19.20 -26.82 -2.31
N PHE A 723 19.09 -27.91 -3.05
CA PHE A 723 18.50 -29.15 -2.52
C PHE A 723 19.61 -30.09 -2.04
N LEU A 724 19.53 -30.51 -0.79
CA LEU A 724 20.38 -31.55 -0.21
C LEU A 724 19.67 -32.91 -0.34
N ARG A 725 20.38 -33.94 -0.81
CA ARG A 725 19.81 -35.29 -0.96
C ARG A 725 19.18 -35.82 0.32
N LEU A 726 18.10 -36.58 0.18
CA LEU A 726 17.36 -37.15 1.31
C LEU A 726 18.14 -38.20 2.12
N ASP A 727 19.17 -38.80 1.53
CA ASP A 727 20.07 -39.76 2.17
C ASP A 727 21.27 -39.12 2.88
N ALA A 728 21.39 -37.79 2.84
CA ALA A 728 22.35 -37.06 3.66
C ALA A 728 22.03 -37.22 5.15
N SER A 729 23.08 -37.40 5.95
CA SER A 729 22.98 -37.60 7.39
C SER A 729 23.67 -36.47 8.14
N ALA A 730 23.06 -36.02 9.24
CA ALA A 730 23.66 -35.04 10.15
C ALA A 730 24.78 -35.68 10.97
N GLN A 731 25.93 -35.01 11.04
CA GLN A 731 27.11 -35.42 11.78
C GLN A 731 27.62 -34.26 12.66
N GLY A 732 27.58 -34.47 13.98
CA GLY A 732 28.02 -33.48 14.97
C GLY A 732 27.14 -32.23 15.02
N GLY A 733 27.14 -31.51 16.15
CA GLY A 733 26.26 -30.35 16.34
C GLY A 733 24.85 -30.71 16.83
N PHE A 734 23.98 -29.71 16.92
CA PHE A 734 22.60 -29.80 17.42
C PHE A 734 21.58 -29.16 16.46
N GLY A 735 21.99 -28.79 15.24
CA GLY A 735 21.11 -28.12 14.29
C GLY A 735 20.78 -26.68 14.69
N THR A 736 21.54 -26.07 15.63
CA THR A 736 21.37 -24.67 16.01
C THR A 736 22.37 -23.79 15.26
N PRO A 737 22.16 -22.47 15.19
CA PRO A 737 23.09 -21.54 14.55
C PRO A 737 24.52 -21.61 15.10
N GLU A 738 24.64 -21.79 16.42
CA GLU A 738 25.91 -21.84 17.14
C GLU A 738 26.57 -23.21 17.04
N ARG A 739 25.76 -24.25 16.81
CA ARG A 739 26.20 -25.65 16.70
C ARG A 739 25.50 -26.33 15.52
N PRO A 740 25.81 -25.92 14.28
CA PRO A 740 25.14 -26.45 13.09
C PRO A 740 25.52 -27.91 12.85
N TYR A 741 24.64 -28.64 12.16
CA TYR A 741 24.97 -29.98 11.67
C TYR A 741 26.00 -29.89 10.54
N ARG A 742 27.03 -30.73 10.54
CA ARG A 742 27.74 -31.05 9.29
C ARG A 742 26.99 -32.17 8.58
N VAL A 743 27.02 -32.20 7.26
CA VAL A 743 26.31 -33.24 6.48
C VAL A 743 27.28 -34.13 5.73
N VAL A 744 26.98 -35.42 5.74
CA VAL A 744 27.74 -36.46 5.04
C VAL A 744 26.81 -37.41 4.29
N GLY A 745 27.32 -38.03 3.24
CA GLY A 745 26.60 -39.08 2.53
C GLY A 745 26.51 -40.37 3.36
N ARG A 746 25.46 -41.15 3.15
CA ARG A 746 25.23 -42.41 3.90
C ARG A 746 26.36 -43.44 3.73
N ALA A 747 27.12 -43.39 2.64
CA ALA A 747 28.29 -44.24 2.40
C ALA A 747 29.53 -43.87 3.25
N SER A 748 29.52 -42.69 3.89
CA SER A 748 30.65 -42.14 4.65
C SER A 748 30.53 -42.38 6.16
N VAL A 749 29.38 -42.89 6.64
CA VAL A 749 29.14 -43.16 8.06
C VAL A 749 29.71 -44.54 8.39
N LEU A 750 30.99 -44.59 8.77
CA LEU A 750 31.56 -45.80 9.38
C LEU A 750 30.73 -46.16 10.63
N PRO A 751 30.29 -47.43 10.80
CA PRO A 751 29.62 -47.84 12.01
C PRO A 751 30.58 -47.64 13.19
N LEU A 752 30.14 -46.87 14.19
CA LEU A 752 30.78 -46.80 15.50
C LEU A 752 30.99 -48.25 15.99
N ALA A 753 32.26 -48.68 16.01
CA ALA A 753 32.63 -49.94 16.61
C ALA A 753 32.14 -49.92 18.06
N ARG A 754 31.25 -50.84 18.41
CA ARG A 754 30.94 -51.17 19.80
C ARG A 754 32.25 -51.66 20.43
N VAL A 755 32.89 -50.82 21.22
CA VAL A 755 33.90 -51.29 22.17
C VAL A 755 33.12 -52.06 23.24
N SER A 756 33.21 -53.37 23.19
CA SER A 756 32.78 -54.27 24.25
C SER A 756 33.85 -54.29 25.35
N HIS A 757 33.38 -54.04 26.57
CA HIS A 757 34.04 -54.09 27.89
C HIS A 757 34.81 -52.86 28.35
#